data_AF-A0A3A0A4N4-F1
#
_entry.id   AF-A0A3A0A4N4-F1
#
_cell.length_a   1.000
_cell.length_b   1.000
_cell.length_c   1.000
_cell.angle_alpha   90.00
_cell.angle_beta   90.00
_cell.angle_gamma   90.00
#
_symmetry.space_group_name_H-M   'P 1'
#
loop_
_entity.id
_entity.type
_entity.pdbx_description
1 polymer ?
#
loop_
_entity_poly.entity_id
_entity_poly.type
_entity_poly.pdbx_seq_one_letter_code
_entity_poly.pdbx_strand_id
1 'polypeptide(L)'
;AYLAGRRSLGLERGAALLAAALFSLGGYLTAQVEHVNQLQGLAWLPWFFVFLPRLADPPADGRTRRSTVVTILVIGSLFALQLLAGHTQTAFISGVAVALWLAFRGLSDRTGWRTEARTKPTGPWATWRPFAALVAAVGVAVVLAAAQLLPTLELAGQSSRQGGLPLNEVLSFSWHPLHLARGLLPGYGQTLFSEYVAFLPLTALALAVVGAWAWRRDRAVRPWVALVVVAFVLALGRFTPLYYLLGRLPAFDLFRAPARWLAVAALGLALLAGYGWQRLRAYATADYPTVEARRAARAELVRPLIVAAGGLALLIAWGYAAGWVARFVPTGAEAPFAMPAFRTLLGWLIEFALGALLLWAILYAGRERAGAATRDLAVLTLGVLWLGSRGLPYNQLTTPEAYFDLRPPQARLSALAACRVPARECATPPDRFLSLSNIFFDPGDLAEIESLYADQLDAAAIYDYVIAVKHKEVLSPNLSLITGLPAIDGFDGGILPLRSYSQTMGLILPEGSATTDGRLREYLSAAPNARWLSLFNGRYLITDKTGDAWREGVYFDRQHPTAVEEAIRLAAPPFEATELWLLAEGLPPDVEVGLAGEVWTATPELWIAPDVYRIVFPEPAAAEALTLLPCEGEPDGCYLDALTLVDSRDGAFLPLSLPPYRLIFSGDVKIYENTDAQPRAFLVHDWQWAVDPAAAVSAMQA
;
A
#
# COMPACT_ATOMS: atom_id res chain seq x y z
N ALA A 1 -21.46 -13.04 4.24
CA ALA A 1 -21.25 -14.23 5.09
C ALA A 1 -22.53 -14.83 5.66
N TYR A 2 -23.51 -14.03 6.14
CA TYR A 2 -24.80 -14.53 6.67
C TYR A 2 -25.45 -15.61 5.78
N LEU A 3 -25.78 -15.26 4.53
CA LEU A 3 -26.46 -16.19 3.61
C LEU A 3 -25.59 -17.40 3.24
N ALA A 4 -24.27 -17.21 3.14
CA ALA A 4 -23.32 -18.28 2.85
C ALA A 4 -23.42 -19.37 3.92
N GLY A 5 -23.26 -19.01 5.20
CA GLY A 5 -23.35 -19.96 6.30
C GLY A 5 -24.72 -20.67 6.37
N ARG A 6 -25.82 -19.96 6.10
CA ARG A 6 -27.14 -20.58 6.05
C ARG A 6 -27.28 -21.61 4.92
N ARG A 7 -26.69 -21.35 3.75
CA ARG A 7 -26.81 -22.22 2.56
C ARG A 7 -25.78 -23.35 2.53
N SER A 8 -24.56 -23.10 3.00
CA SER A 8 -23.46 -24.08 2.92
C SER A 8 -23.29 -24.91 4.20
N LEU A 9 -23.67 -24.38 5.36
CA LEU A 9 -23.49 -25.01 6.68
C LEU A 9 -24.80 -25.20 7.46
N GLY A 10 -25.95 -24.76 6.91
CA GLY A 10 -27.23 -24.87 7.61
C GLY A 10 -27.31 -24.01 8.87
N LEU A 11 -26.59 -22.88 8.92
CA LEU A 11 -26.61 -22.02 10.10
C LEU A 11 -28.01 -21.47 10.40
N GLU A 12 -28.38 -21.43 11.67
CA GLU A 12 -29.52 -20.71 12.20
C GLU A 12 -29.30 -19.20 12.15
N ARG A 13 -30.37 -18.41 12.29
CA ARG A 13 -30.31 -16.95 12.13
C ARG A 13 -29.27 -16.29 13.04
N GLY A 14 -29.21 -16.65 14.31
CA GLY A 14 -28.25 -16.08 15.26
C GLY A 14 -26.80 -16.46 14.95
N ALA A 15 -26.57 -17.72 14.59
CA ALA A 15 -25.24 -18.23 14.24
C ALA A 15 -24.71 -17.61 12.94
N ALA A 16 -25.60 -17.47 11.95
CA ALA A 16 -25.30 -16.80 10.70
C ALA A 16 -25.03 -15.30 10.89
N LEU A 17 -25.72 -14.64 11.84
CA LEU A 17 -25.46 -13.24 12.17
C LEU A 17 -24.09 -13.07 12.84
N LEU A 18 -23.75 -13.93 13.80
CA LEU A 18 -22.43 -13.93 14.43
C LEU A 18 -21.32 -14.15 13.40
N ALA A 19 -21.46 -15.16 12.53
CA ALA A 19 -20.50 -15.40 11.45
C ALA A 19 -20.40 -14.22 10.46
N ALA A 20 -21.51 -13.53 10.21
CA ALA A 20 -21.51 -12.35 9.35
C ALA A 20 -20.72 -11.20 9.98
N ALA A 21 -21.00 -10.89 11.25
CA ALA A 21 -20.30 -9.84 11.99
C ALA A 21 -18.81 -10.13 12.13
N LEU A 22 -18.43 -11.37 12.46
CA LEU A 22 -17.02 -11.80 12.56
C LEU A 22 -16.26 -11.65 11.24
N PHE A 23 -16.91 -11.83 10.09
CA PHE A 23 -16.28 -11.63 8.79
C PHE A 23 -16.25 -10.15 8.39
N SER A 24 -17.39 -9.45 8.44
CA SER A 24 -17.48 -8.07 7.94
C SER A 24 -16.80 -7.04 8.83
N LEU A 25 -16.79 -7.27 10.14
CA LEU A 25 -16.13 -6.43 11.15
C LEU A 25 -14.84 -7.09 11.68
N GLY A 26 -14.45 -8.22 11.09
CA GLY A 26 -13.22 -8.95 11.39
C GLY A 26 -11.97 -8.18 10.96
N GLY A 27 -10.83 -8.46 11.60
CA GLY A 27 -9.59 -7.72 11.37
C GLY A 27 -9.17 -7.67 9.89
N TYR A 28 -9.37 -8.75 9.13
CA TYR A 28 -8.96 -8.77 7.72
C TYR A 28 -9.72 -7.76 6.88
N LEU A 29 -11.07 -7.80 6.83
CA LEU A 29 -11.82 -6.87 5.97
C LEU A 29 -11.64 -5.42 6.39
N THR A 30 -11.65 -5.14 7.70
CA THR A 30 -11.55 -3.77 8.21
C THR A 30 -10.13 -3.20 8.07
N ALA A 31 -9.09 -4.03 8.06
CA ALA A 31 -7.74 -3.59 7.72
C ALA A 31 -7.58 -3.21 6.23
N GLN A 32 -8.47 -3.68 5.34
CA GLN A 32 -8.44 -3.34 3.91
C GLN A 32 -9.23 -2.07 3.55
N VAL A 33 -9.66 -1.27 4.52
CA VAL A 33 -10.40 -0.01 4.24
C VAL A 33 -9.57 0.97 3.40
N GLU A 34 -8.24 0.95 3.55
CA GLU A 34 -7.29 1.73 2.75
C GLU A 34 -7.17 1.20 1.31
N HIS A 35 -7.51 -0.07 1.07
CA HIS A 35 -7.47 -0.72 -0.24
C HIS A 35 -8.89 -0.88 -0.80
N VAL A 36 -9.51 0.23 -1.20
CA VAL A 36 -10.92 0.29 -1.62
C VAL A 36 -11.28 -0.77 -2.67
N ASN A 37 -10.45 -0.93 -3.71
CA ASN A 37 -10.67 -1.90 -4.79
C ASN A 37 -10.66 -3.35 -4.27
N GLN A 38 -9.76 -3.67 -3.33
CA GLN A 38 -9.68 -4.99 -2.71
C GLN A 38 -10.89 -5.22 -1.80
N LEU A 39 -11.28 -4.24 -0.98
CA LEU A 39 -12.47 -4.31 -0.12
C LEU A 39 -13.76 -4.55 -0.94
N GLN A 40 -13.95 -3.78 -2.03
CA GLN A 40 -15.09 -3.94 -2.94
C GLN A 40 -15.12 -5.34 -3.55
N GLY A 41 -13.98 -5.86 -4.01
CA GLY A 41 -13.89 -7.23 -4.51
C GLY A 41 -14.24 -8.29 -3.44
N LEU A 42 -13.71 -8.13 -2.22
CA LEU A 42 -13.90 -9.09 -1.13
C LEU A 42 -15.33 -9.10 -0.57
N ALA A 43 -16.07 -7.99 -0.68
CA ALA A 43 -17.48 -7.93 -0.31
C ALA A 43 -18.33 -8.98 -1.07
N TRP A 44 -17.91 -9.35 -2.28
CA TRP A 44 -18.57 -10.36 -3.11
C TRP A 44 -18.17 -11.80 -2.78
N LEU A 45 -17.03 -12.03 -2.11
CA LEU A 45 -16.50 -13.38 -1.84
C LEU A 45 -17.51 -14.32 -1.15
N PRO A 46 -18.26 -13.92 -0.11
CA PRO A 46 -19.22 -14.83 0.52
C PRO A 46 -20.39 -15.23 -0.39
N TRP A 47 -20.73 -14.42 -1.40
CA TRP A 47 -21.88 -14.65 -2.26
C TRP A 47 -21.70 -15.87 -3.17
N PHE A 48 -20.47 -16.19 -3.57
CA PHE A 48 -20.19 -17.44 -4.29
C PHE A 48 -20.74 -18.65 -3.52
N PHE A 49 -20.46 -18.73 -2.22
CA PHE A 49 -20.86 -19.84 -1.36
C PHE A 49 -22.37 -19.89 -1.05
N VAL A 50 -23.15 -18.86 -1.42
CA VAL A 50 -24.62 -18.91 -1.40
C VAL A 50 -25.16 -19.79 -2.53
N PHE A 51 -24.51 -19.75 -3.69
CA PHE A 51 -24.99 -20.39 -4.92
C PHE A 51 -24.24 -21.68 -5.27
N LEU A 52 -22.99 -21.84 -4.84
CA LEU A 52 -22.19 -23.05 -5.06
C LEU A 52 -22.85 -24.36 -4.62
N PRO A 53 -23.59 -24.42 -3.49
CA PRO A 53 -24.31 -25.64 -3.12
C PRO A 53 -25.28 -26.13 -4.21
N ARG A 54 -25.85 -25.22 -5.04
CA ARG A 54 -26.75 -25.59 -6.15
C ARG A 54 -26.02 -26.24 -7.32
N LEU A 55 -24.72 -25.96 -7.50
CA LEU A 55 -23.89 -26.62 -8.52
C LEU A 55 -23.45 -28.01 -8.05
N ALA A 56 -23.06 -28.12 -6.77
CA ALA A 56 -22.63 -29.37 -6.17
C ALA A 56 -23.80 -30.36 -6.00
N ASP A 57 -24.93 -29.88 -5.49
CA ASP A 57 -26.13 -30.66 -5.19
C ASP A 57 -27.34 -30.08 -5.98
N PRO A 58 -27.48 -30.39 -7.29
CA PRO A 58 -28.56 -29.87 -8.11
C PRO A 58 -29.95 -30.35 -7.62
N PRO A 59 -31.02 -29.57 -7.85
CA PRO A 59 -32.39 -30.02 -7.60
C PRO A 59 -32.74 -31.26 -8.43
N ALA A 60 -33.46 -32.21 -7.82
CA ALA A 60 -33.90 -33.47 -8.43
C ALA A 60 -35.06 -33.28 -9.44
N ASP A 61 -35.85 -32.22 -9.27
CA ASP A 61 -36.95 -31.90 -10.16
C ASP A 61 -36.38 -31.38 -11.49
N GLY A 62 -36.86 -31.89 -12.63
CA GLY A 62 -36.32 -31.69 -14.01
C GLY A 62 -36.10 -30.24 -14.51
N ARG A 63 -36.23 -29.22 -13.65
CA ARG A 63 -35.78 -27.83 -13.83
C ARG A 63 -34.26 -27.65 -13.66
N THR A 64 -33.50 -28.74 -13.53
CA THR A 64 -32.05 -28.76 -13.26
C THR A 64 -31.27 -27.87 -14.24
N ARG A 65 -31.57 -27.94 -15.55
CA ARG A 65 -30.85 -27.15 -16.58
C ARG A 65 -31.03 -25.65 -16.39
N ARG A 66 -32.27 -25.17 -16.16
CA ARG A 66 -32.56 -23.75 -15.91
C ARG A 66 -31.87 -23.27 -14.63
N SER A 67 -31.90 -24.07 -13.57
CA SER A 67 -31.22 -23.73 -12.32
C SER A 67 -29.71 -23.61 -12.50
N THR A 68 -29.08 -24.54 -13.23
CA THR A 68 -27.65 -24.49 -13.51
C THR A 68 -27.26 -23.26 -14.32
N VAL A 69 -28.02 -22.93 -15.39
CA VAL A 69 -27.77 -21.73 -16.21
C VAL A 69 -27.88 -20.46 -15.37
N VAL A 70 -28.93 -20.33 -14.55
CA VAL A 70 -29.07 -19.17 -13.64
C VAL A 70 -27.90 -19.09 -12.66
N THR A 71 -27.44 -20.22 -12.11
CA THR A 71 -26.28 -20.21 -11.22
C THR A 71 -24.99 -19.84 -11.92
N ILE A 72 -24.78 -20.29 -13.17
CA ILE A 72 -23.63 -19.88 -13.99
C ILE A 72 -23.67 -18.37 -14.23
N LEU A 73 -24.82 -17.82 -14.63
CA LEU A 73 -24.96 -16.38 -14.85
C LEU A 73 -24.69 -15.57 -13.58
N VAL A 74 -25.25 -15.99 -12.44
CA VAL A 74 -25.02 -15.30 -11.16
C VAL A 74 -23.56 -15.37 -10.73
N ILE A 75 -22.92 -16.53 -10.79
CA ILE A 75 -21.49 -16.67 -10.45
C ILE A 75 -20.63 -15.86 -11.42
N GLY A 76 -20.97 -15.85 -12.71
CA GLY A 76 -20.29 -15.03 -13.71
C GLY A 76 -20.43 -13.53 -13.44
N SER A 77 -21.62 -13.07 -13.06
CA SER A 77 -21.82 -11.68 -12.63
C SER A 77 -21.05 -11.35 -11.36
N LEU A 78 -20.93 -12.27 -10.38
CA LEU A 78 -20.12 -12.05 -9.17
C LEU A 78 -18.63 -11.91 -9.51
N PHE A 79 -18.08 -12.75 -10.40
CA PHE A 79 -16.71 -12.57 -10.88
C PHE A 79 -16.56 -11.27 -11.67
N ALA A 80 -17.53 -10.91 -12.52
CA ALA A 80 -17.51 -9.64 -13.26
C ALA A 80 -17.46 -8.44 -12.30
N LEU A 81 -18.25 -8.45 -11.23
CA LEU A 81 -18.22 -7.41 -10.20
C LEU A 81 -16.87 -7.32 -9.48
N GLN A 82 -16.19 -8.44 -9.23
CA GLN A 82 -14.84 -8.43 -8.66
C GLN A 82 -13.78 -7.91 -9.64
N LEU A 83 -13.91 -8.23 -10.93
CA LEU A 83 -13.01 -7.75 -11.98
C LEU A 83 -13.20 -6.24 -12.21
N LEU A 84 -14.45 -5.78 -12.27
CA LEU A 84 -14.82 -4.37 -12.44
C LEU A 84 -14.47 -3.50 -11.23
N ALA A 85 -14.22 -4.10 -10.07
CA ALA A 85 -13.67 -3.39 -8.91
C ALA A 85 -12.18 -3.00 -9.07
N GLY A 86 -11.52 -3.36 -10.18
CA GLY A 86 -10.14 -2.95 -10.46
C GLY A 86 -9.05 -3.75 -9.73
N HIS A 87 -9.41 -4.85 -9.04
CA HIS A 87 -8.43 -5.70 -8.33
C HIS A 87 -8.52 -7.17 -8.78
N THR A 88 -7.87 -7.49 -9.91
CA THR A 88 -7.91 -8.81 -10.56
C THR A 88 -7.44 -9.95 -9.66
N GLN A 89 -6.49 -9.70 -8.74
CA GLN A 89 -6.01 -10.70 -7.78
C GLN A 89 -7.12 -11.17 -6.83
N THR A 90 -8.08 -10.32 -6.47
CA THR A 90 -9.20 -10.73 -5.60
C THR A 90 -10.12 -11.73 -6.32
N ALA A 91 -10.36 -11.51 -7.61
CA ALA A 91 -11.10 -12.44 -8.45
C ALA A 91 -10.36 -13.79 -8.59
N PHE A 92 -9.04 -13.76 -8.76
CA PHE A 92 -8.20 -14.95 -8.80
C PHE A 92 -8.27 -15.76 -7.50
N ILE A 93 -8.02 -15.12 -6.34
CA ILE A 93 -8.09 -15.76 -5.02
C ILE A 93 -9.49 -16.35 -4.78
N SER A 94 -10.54 -15.61 -5.13
CA SER A 94 -11.93 -16.08 -5.02
C SER A 94 -12.16 -17.30 -5.93
N GLY A 95 -11.69 -17.28 -7.17
CA GLY A 95 -11.80 -18.38 -8.13
C GLY A 95 -11.16 -19.66 -7.62
N VAL A 96 -9.94 -19.57 -7.10
CA VAL A 96 -9.24 -20.72 -6.49
C VAL A 96 -9.97 -21.22 -5.26
N ALA A 97 -10.43 -20.34 -4.37
CA ALA A 97 -11.21 -20.74 -3.19
C ALA A 97 -12.51 -21.46 -3.56
N VAL A 98 -13.23 -20.98 -4.58
CA VAL A 98 -14.44 -21.61 -5.11
C VAL A 98 -14.14 -22.99 -5.69
N ALA A 99 -13.08 -23.12 -6.50
CA ALA A 99 -12.65 -24.38 -7.10
C ALA A 99 -12.25 -25.42 -6.03
N LEU A 100 -11.46 -25.01 -5.04
CA LEU A 100 -11.05 -25.85 -3.92
C LEU A 100 -12.26 -26.30 -3.09
N TRP A 101 -13.20 -25.40 -2.80
CA TRP A 101 -14.42 -25.76 -2.08
C TRP A 101 -15.23 -26.84 -2.82
N LEU A 102 -15.42 -26.70 -4.13
CA LEU A 102 -16.09 -27.69 -4.97
C LEU A 102 -15.35 -29.03 -4.97
N ALA A 103 -14.01 -29.00 -5.08
CA ALA A 103 -13.18 -30.20 -5.03
C ALA A 103 -13.36 -30.94 -3.69
N PHE A 104 -13.15 -30.25 -2.56
CA PHE A 104 -13.26 -30.86 -1.23
C PHE A 104 -14.68 -31.31 -0.89
N ARG A 105 -15.70 -30.60 -1.38
CA ARG A 105 -17.10 -31.04 -1.27
C ARG A 105 -17.33 -32.35 -2.03
N GLY A 106 -16.84 -32.46 -3.26
CA GLY A 106 -16.92 -33.68 -4.05
C GLY A 106 -16.16 -34.86 -3.44
N LEU A 107 -14.97 -34.64 -2.89
CA LEU A 107 -14.20 -35.66 -2.17
C LEU A 107 -14.90 -36.12 -0.88
N SER A 108 -15.51 -35.18 -0.14
CA SER A 108 -16.24 -35.48 1.11
C SER A 108 -17.46 -36.36 0.87
N ASP A 109 -18.10 -36.24 -0.28
CA ASP A 109 -19.24 -37.07 -0.66
C ASP A 109 -18.82 -38.50 -1.05
N ARG A 110 -17.63 -38.67 -1.64
CA ARG A 110 -17.09 -39.97 -2.08
C ARG A 110 -16.53 -40.82 -0.92
N THR A 111 -15.94 -40.19 0.09
CA THR A 111 -15.22 -40.88 1.20
C THR A 111 -16.14 -41.42 2.31
N GLY A 112 -17.45 -41.44 2.10
CA GLY A 112 -18.42 -41.83 3.12
C GLY A 112 -18.67 -43.34 3.21
N TRP A 113 -18.07 -43.99 4.22
CA TRP A 113 -18.59 -45.25 4.77
C TRP A 113 -19.92 -45.01 5.53
N ARG A 114 -20.91 -45.89 5.27
CA ARG A 114 -22.29 -45.99 5.81
C ARG A 114 -23.33 -44.95 5.34
N THR A 115 -24.28 -45.47 4.53
CA THR A 115 -25.76 -45.25 4.47
C THR A 115 -26.23 -43.78 4.45
N GLU A 116 -26.88 -43.25 3.41
CA GLU A 116 -28.07 -43.76 2.71
C GLU A 116 -28.01 -43.55 1.18
N ALA A 117 -28.68 -44.44 0.47
CA ALA A 117 -28.87 -44.42 -0.98
C ALA A 117 -29.69 -43.20 -1.43
N ARG A 118 -29.03 -42.07 -1.70
CA ARG A 118 -29.45 -41.23 -2.83
C ARG A 118 -28.66 -41.71 -4.02
N THR A 119 -29.35 -42.20 -5.04
CA THR A 119 -28.82 -42.51 -6.37
C THR A 119 -28.27 -41.24 -7.01
N LYS A 120 -27.14 -40.73 -6.50
CA LYS A 120 -26.37 -39.68 -7.15
C LYS A 120 -25.79 -40.30 -8.43
N PRO A 121 -25.83 -39.60 -9.57
CA PRO A 121 -25.24 -40.11 -10.80
C PRO A 121 -23.76 -40.39 -10.56
N THR A 122 -23.37 -41.66 -10.64
CA THR A 122 -22.02 -42.18 -10.33
C THR A 122 -21.04 -42.08 -11.49
N GLY A 123 -21.37 -41.31 -12.53
CA GLY A 123 -20.50 -41.09 -13.69
C GLY A 123 -19.40 -40.05 -13.43
N PRO A 124 -18.24 -40.13 -14.11
CA PRO A 124 -17.17 -39.13 -14.04
C PRO A 124 -17.68 -37.71 -14.35
N TRP A 125 -18.65 -37.59 -15.26
CA TRP A 125 -19.32 -36.34 -15.61
C TRP A 125 -19.97 -35.63 -14.41
N ALA A 126 -20.53 -36.35 -13.44
CA ALA A 126 -21.16 -35.74 -12.27
C ALA A 126 -20.14 -34.99 -11.39
N THR A 127 -18.86 -35.36 -11.48
CA THR A 127 -17.76 -34.73 -10.73
C THR A 127 -17.19 -33.52 -11.47
N TRP A 128 -17.13 -33.58 -12.81
CA TRP A 128 -16.59 -32.50 -13.63
C TRP A 128 -17.62 -31.41 -13.97
N ARG A 129 -18.92 -31.72 -13.95
CA ARG A 129 -20.00 -30.76 -14.21
C ARG A 129 -19.91 -29.45 -13.41
N PRO A 130 -19.68 -29.44 -12.08
CA PRO A 130 -19.54 -28.17 -11.34
C PRO A 130 -18.32 -27.35 -11.79
N PHE A 131 -17.22 -27.99 -12.20
CA PHE A 131 -16.05 -27.30 -12.77
C PHE A 131 -16.32 -26.76 -14.16
N ALA A 132 -17.01 -27.51 -15.02
CA ALA A 132 -17.46 -27.02 -16.33
C ALA A 132 -18.40 -25.80 -16.19
N ALA A 133 -19.31 -25.84 -15.20
CA ALA A 133 -20.16 -24.70 -14.88
C ALA A 133 -19.35 -23.49 -14.36
N LEU A 134 -18.30 -23.73 -13.57
CA LEU A 134 -17.40 -22.67 -13.11
C LEU A 134 -16.64 -22.03 -14.29
N VAL A 135 -16.11 -22.83 -15.21
CA VAL A 135 -15.45 -22.34 -16.44
C VAL A 135 -16.43 -21.51 -17.28
N ALA A 136 -17.67 -21.99 -17.46
CA ALA A 136 -18.70 -21.22 -18.16
C ALA A 136 -19.02 -19.90 -17.45
N ALA A 137 -19.03 -19.89 -16.12
CA ALA A 137 -19.26 -18.67 -15.34
C ALA A 137 -18.10 -17.67 -15.49
N VAL A 138 -16.85 -18.14 -15.50
CA VAL A 138 -15.68 -17.31 -15.82
C VAL A 138 -15.79 -16.74 -17.24
N GLY A 139 -16.24 -17.52 -18.22
CA GLY A 139 -16.52 -17.04 -19.57
C GLY A 139 -17.54 -15.90 -19.61
N VAL A 140 -18.64 -16.04 -18.86
CA VAL A 140 -19.63 -14.95 -18.68
C VAL A 140 -18.99 -13.72 -18.04
N ALA A 141 -18.15 -13.91 -17.03
CA ALA A 141 -17.46 -12.81 -16.36
C ALA A 141 -16.53 -12.03 -17.30
N VAL A 142 -15.78 -12.74 -18.15
CA VAL A 142 -14.89 -12.14 -19.16
C VAL A 142 -15.68 -11.30 -20.15
N VAL A 143 -16.83 -11.80 -20.63
CA VAL A 143 -17.69 -11.04 -21.56
C VAL A 143 -18.26 -9.79 -20.88
N LEU A 144 -18.75 -9.91 -19.64
CA LEU A 144 -19.32 -8.78 -18.90
C LEU A 144 -18.28 -7.73 -18.52
N ALA A 145 -17.03 -8.13 -18.28
CA ALA A 145 -15.92 -7.25 -17.94
C ALA A 145 -15.03 -6.88 -19.15
N ALA A 146 -15.44 -7.21 -20.38
CA ALA A 146 -14.61 -7.07 -21.58
C ALA A 146 -14.14 -5.63 -21.82
N ALA A 147 -14.99 -4.64 -21.55
CA ALA A 147 -14.66 -3.21 -21.70
C ALA A 147 -13.46 -2.77 -20.84
N GLN A 148 -13.18 -3.47 -19.73
CA GLN A 148 -12.00 -3.24 -18.90
C GLN A 148 -10.88 -4.22 -19.22
N LEU A 149 -11.20 -5.51 -19.43
CA LEU A 149 -10.20 -6.55 -19.63
C LEU A 149 -9.44 -6.40 -20.95
N LEU A 150 -10.10 -5.99 -22.04
CA LEU A 150 -9.44 -5.84 -23.33
C LEU A 150 -8.34 -4.75 -23.30
N PRO A 151 -8.62 -3.50 -22.86
CA PRO A 151 -7.55 -2.51 -22.66
C PRO A 151 -6.50 -2.96 -21.65
N THR A 152 -6.89 -3.67 -20.58
CA THR A 152 -5.94 -4.19 -19.59
C THR A 152 -4.97 -5.19 -20.21
N LEU A 153 -5.44 -6.08 -21.09
CA LEU A 153 -4.59 -7.07 -21.79
C LEU A 153 -3.62 -6.39 -22.75
N GLU A 154 -4.06 -5.37 -23.47
CA GLU A 154 -3.21 -4.55 -24.34
C GLU A 154 -2.11 -3.85 -23.54
N LEU A 155 -2.48 -3.12 -22.48
CA LEU A 155 -1.55 -2.39 -21.63
C LEU A 155 -0.61 -3.31 -20.84
N ALA A 156 -1.10 -4.46 -20.38
CA ALA A 156 -0.26 -5.46 -19.72
C ALA A 156 0.86 -5.95 -20.65
N GLY A 157 0.56 -6.11 -21.94
CA GLY A 157 1.55 -6.43 -22.97
C GLY A 157 2.65 -5.37 -23.13
N GLN A 158 2.32 -4.09 -22.88
CA GLN A 158 3.25 -2.97 -22.96
C GLN A 158 3.92 -2.63 -21.62
N SER A 159 3.52 -3.28 -20.53
CA SER A 159 4.06 -3.02 -19.20
C SER A 159 5.47 -3.61 -19.02
N SER A 160 6.15 -3.14 -17.98
CA SER A 160 7.37 -3.76 -17.46
C SER A 160 7.16 -5.21 -16.99
N ARG A 161 5.91 -5.65 -16.82
CA ARG A 161 5.50 -6.96 -16.27
C ARG A 161 4.94 -7.94 -17.31
N GLN A 162 5.19 -7.73 -18.60
CA GLN A 162 4.65 -8.57 -19.69
C GLN A 162 4.92 -10.09 -19.49
N GLY A 163 6.06 -10.45 -18.89
CA GLY A 163 6.45 -11.84 -18.63
C GLY A 163 6.04 -12.40 -17.27
N GLY A 164 5.21 -11.70 -16.51
CA GLY A 164 4.97 -11.99 -15.10
C GLY A 164 6.02 -11.37 -14.18
N LEU A 165 5.85 -11.58 -12.88
CA LEU A 165 6.77 -11.10 -11.85
C LEU A 165 7.89 -12.12 -11.63
N PRO A 166 9.12 -11.66 -11.35
CA PRO A 166 10.16 -12.56 -10.88
C PRO A 166 9.75 -13.15 -9.53
N LEU A 167 10.24 -14.36 -9.24
CA LEU A 167 9.75 -15.15 -8.11
C LEU A 167 9.94 -14.46 -6.74
N ASN A 168 11.01 -13.69 -6.56
CA ASN A 168 11.23 -12.90 -5.35
C ASN A 168 10.12 -11.85 -5.15
N GLU A 169 9.62 -11.24 -6.21
CA GLU A 169 8.49 -10.30 -6.17
C GLU A 169 7.16 -11.00 -5.94
N VAL A 170 6.92 -12.15 -6.59
CA VAL A 170 5.73 -13.00 -6.34
C VAL A 170 5.62 -13.36 -4.85
N LEU A 171 6.76 -13.67 -4.23
CA LEU A 171 6.88 -14.05 -2.83
C LEU A 171 6.98 -12.87 -1.85
N SER A 172 7.02 -11.63 -2.33
CA SER A 172 7.01 -10.44 -1.47
C SER A 172 5.73 -10.37 -0.63
N PHE A 173 5.82 -9.81 0.58
CA PHE A 173 4.72 -9.74 1.54
C PHE A 173 4.10 -11.10 1.89
N SER A 174 4.93 -12.15 1.95
CA SER A 174 4.55 -13.45 2.51
C SER A 174 4.31 -13.34 4.01
N TRP A 175 3.22 -13.93 4.51
CA TRP A 175 2.90 -13.85 5.94
C TRP A 175 3.97 -14.55 6.78
N HIS A 176 4.75 -13.78 7.54
CA HIS A 176 5.88 -14.28 8.31
C HIS A 176 5.40 -15.16 9.49
N PRO A 177 5.93 -16.39 9.70
CA PRO A 177 5.51 -17.26 10.82
C PRO A 177 5.66 -16.61 12.20
N LEU A 178 6.65 -15.75 12.37
CA LEU A 178 6.79 -14.95 13.60
C LEU A 178 5.55 -14.08 13.89
N HIS A 179 4.84 -13.60 12.87
CA HIS A 179 3.65 -12.76 13.01
C HIS A 179 2.34 -13.53 13.21
N LEU A 180 2.35 -14.86 13.36
CA LEU A 180 1.13 -15.65 13.55
C LEU A 180 0.24 -15.14 14.69
N ALA A 181 0.84 -14.86 15.86
CA ALA A 181 0.11 -14.37 17.02
C ALA A 181 -0.44 -12.95 16.80
N ARG A 182 0.38 -12.05 16.24
CA ARG A 182 -0.01 -10.66 15.94
C ARG A 182 -1.08 -10.57 14.86
N GLY A 183 -1.03 -11.47 13.88
CA GLY A 183 -1.98 -11.50 12.78
C GLY A 183 -3.34 -12.09 13.16
N LEU A 184 -3.39 -13.06 14.09
CA LEU A 184 -4.62 -13.77 14.45
C LEU A 184 -5.29 -13.31 15.75
N LEU A 185 -4.56 -12.62 16.64
CA LEU A 185 -5.07 -12.17 17.94
C LEU A 185 -5.23 -10.63 17.98
N PRO A 186 -6.19 -10.10 18.77
CA PRO A 186 -6.37 -8.66 18.90
C PRO A 186 -5.12 -7.97 19.48
N GLY A 187 -4.66 -6.88 18.86
CA GLY A 187 -3.45 -6.14 19.28
C GLY A 187 -3.67 -5.05 20.33
N TYR A 188 -4.91 -4.57 20.52
CA TYR A 188 -5.29 -3.49 21.47
C TYR A 188 -4.40 -2.24 21.39
N GLY A 189 -4.21 -1.70 20.19
CA GLY A 189 -3.42 -0.50 19.92
C GLY A 189 -2.06 -0.77 19.28
N GLN A 190 -1.62 -2.03 19.20
CA GLN A 190 -0.46 -2.41 18.40
C GLN A 190 -0.87 -2.62 16.94
N THR A 191 -0.38 -1.76 16.05
CA THR A 191 -0.60 -1.86 14.60
C THR A 191 0.23 -2.97 13.98
N LEU A 192 -0.21 -3.44 12.81
CA LEU A 192 0.49 -4.42 11.98
C LEU A 192 0.18 -4.07 10.51
N PHE A 193 1.08 -4.42 9.60
CA PHE A 193 0.85 -4.32 8.17
C PHE A 193 -0.52 -4.90 7.78
N SER A 194 -1.33 -4.11 7.07
CA SER A 194 -2.76 -4.37 6.84
C SER A 194 -3.05 -5.75 6.22
N GLU A 195 -2.18 -6.23 5.33
CA GLU A 195 -2.32 -7.56 4.70
C GLU A 195 -2.07 -8.73 5.67
N TYR A 196 -1.39 -8.50 6.81
CA TYR A 196 -1.12 -9.54 7.82
C TYR A 196 -2.18 -9.57 8.93
N VAL A 197 -3.08 -8.57 8.96
CA VAL A 197 -4.14 -8.47 9.96
C VAL A 197 -5.27 -9.41 9.57
N ALA A 198 -5.50 -10.46 10.36
CA ALA A 198 -6.62 -11.39 10.19
C ALA A 198 -7.23 -11.78 11.54
N PHE A 199 -7.16 -10.86 12.52
CA PHE A 199 -7.47 -11.21 13.90
C PHE A 199 -8.95 -11.51 14.11
N LEU A 200 -9.20 -12.42 15.05
CA LEU A 200 -10.51 -12.65 15.65
C LEU A 200 -10.35 -12.73 17.18
N PRO A 201 -11.41 -12.43 17.96
CA PRO A 201 -11.40 -12.64 19.40
C PRO A 201 -11.01 -14.08 19.78
N LEU A 202 -10.37 -14.29 20.94
CA LEU A 202 -10.00 -15.62 21.43
C LEU A 202 -11.23 -16.53 21.53
N THR A 203 -12.36 -15.97 21.96
CA THR A 203 -13.65 -16.65 22.00
C THR A 203 -14.12 -17.08 20.62
N ALA A 204 -14.00 -16.24 19.59
CA ALA A 204 -14.34 -16.60 18.21
C ALA A 204 -13.43 -17.70 17.64
N LEU A 205 -12.12 -17.65 17.92
CA LEU A 205 -11.18 -18.70 17.52
C LEU A 205 -11.49 -20.04 18.22
N ALA A 206 -11.83 -20.00 19.51
CA ALA A 206 -12.26 -21.20 20.22
C ALA A 206 -13.56 -21.78 19.64
N LEU A 207 -14.53 -20.92 19.32
CA LEU A 207 -15.74 -21.32 18.61
C LEU A 207 -15.43 -21.90 17.22
N ALA A 208 -14.47 -21.33 16.48
CA ALA A 208 -14.06 -21.85 15.18
C ALA A 208 -13.48 -23.26 15.30
N VAL A 209 -12.69 -23.55 16.35
CA VAL A 209 -12.19 -24.91 16.63
C VAL A 209 -13.35 -25.86 16.99
N VAL A 210 -14.30 -25.43 17.82
CA VAL A 210 -15.50 -26.22 18.14
C VAL A 210 -16.31 -26.51 16.86
N GLY A 211 -16.48 -25.54 15.98
CA GLY A 211 -17.17 -25.72 14.72
C GLY A 211 -16.41 -26.65 13.78
N ALA A 212 -15.12 -26.41 13.58
CA ALA A 212 -14.22 -27.23 12.78
C ALA A 212 -14.25 -28.68 13.23
N TRP A 213 -14.26 -28.95 14.54
CA TRP A 213 -14.24 -30.31 15.11
C TRP A 213 -15.39 -31.21 14.62
N ALA A 214 -16.49 -30.61 14.17
CA ALA A 214 -17.59 -31.33 13.56
C ALA A 214 -17.26 -31.94 12.19
N TRP A 215 -16.11 -31.66 11.57
CA TRP A 215 -15.63 -32.26 10.31
C TRP A 215 -15.68 -33.80 10.31
N ARG A 216 -15.55 -34.39 11.50
CA ARG A 216 -15.63 -35.85 11.73
C ARG A 216 -17.02 -36.42 11.51
N ARG A 217 -18.07 -35.59 11.61
CA ARG A 217 -19.49 -36.00 11.57
C ARG A 217 -20.27 -35.32 10.46
N ASP A 218 -20.03 -34.03 10.26
CA ASP A 218 -20.70 -33.24 9.25
C ASP A 218 -19.78 -33.01 8.03
N ARG A 219 -20.21 -33.57 6.91
CA ARG A 219 -19.50 -33.44 5.61
C ARG A 219 -19.56 -32.01 5.08
N ALA A 220 -20.51 -31.18 5.53
CA ALA A 220 -20.58 -29.76 5.18
C ALA A 220 -19.43 -28.93 5.76
N VAL A 221 -18.86 -29.37 6.89
CA VAL A 221 -17.77 -28.66 7.57
C VAL A 221 -16.40 -28.91 6.92
N ARG A 222 -16.19 -30.11 6.35
CA ARG A 222 -14.92 -30.52 5.74
C ARG A 222 -14.35 -29.54 4.70
N PRO A 223 -15.10 -29.06 3.69
CA PRO A 223 -14.55 -28.14 2.71
C PRO A 223 -14.12 -26.81 3.33
N TRP A 224 -14.79 -26.35 4.40
CA TRP A 224 -14.40 -25.12 5.10
C TRP A 224 -13.12 -25.29 5.93
N VAL A 225 -12.96 -26.43 6.61
CA VAL A 225 -11.71 -26.75 7.30
C VAL A 225 -10.55 -26.84 6.31
N ALA A 226 -10.76 -27.53 5.18
CA ALA A 226 -9.75 -27.64 4.14
C ALA A 226 -9.39 -26.26 3.55
N LEU A 227 -10.38 -25.41 3.27
CA LEU A 227 -10.14 -24.04 2.80
C LEU A 227 -9.31 -23.22 3.78
N VAL A 228 -9.63 -23.24 5.08
CA VAL A 228 -8.86 -22.50 6.10
C VAL A 228 -7.41 -22.97 6.14
N VAL A 229 -7.19 -24.29 6.14
CA VAL A 229 -5.83 -24.86 6.16
C VAL A 229 -5.06 -24.48 4.90
N VAL A 230 -5.64 -24.68 3.71
CA VAL A 230 -4.98 -24.35 2.44
C VAL A 230 -4.71 -22.85 2.35
N ALA A 231 -5.66 -22.00 2.75
CA ALA A 231 -5.50 -20.55 2.76
C ALA A 231 -4.35 -20.11 3.67
N PHE A 232 -4.20 -20.69 4.86
CA PHE A 232 -3.06 -20.39 5.72
C PHE A 232 -1.73 -20.85 5.13
N VAL A 233 -1.68 -22.06 4.56
CA VAL A 233 -0.46 -22.55 3.89
C VAL A 233 -0.07 -21.65 2.72
N LEU A 234 -1.04 -21.21 1.92
CA LEU A 234 -0.79 -20.28 0.82
C LEU A 234 -0.37 -18.89 1.32
N ALA A 235 -0.95 -18.40 2.42
CA ALA A 235 -0.61 -17.10 3.01
C ALA A 235 0.86 -17.01 3.46
N LEU A 236 1.42 -18.13 3.93
CA LEU A 236 2.82 -18.23 4.34
C LEU A 236 3.80 -18.08 3.17
N GLY A 237 3.38 -18.17 1.91
CA GLY A 237 4.19 -17.85 0.74
C GLY A 237 5.59 -18.49 0.77
N ARG A 238 6.64 -17.65 0.85
CA ARG A 238 8.06 -18.03 0.87
C ARG A 238 8.47 -18.99 1.99
N PHE A 239 7.62 -19.20 3.00
CA PHE A 239 7.87 -20.12 4.10
C PHE A 239 7.32 -21.53 3.83
N THR A 240 6.77 -21.77 2.64
CA THR A 240 6.25 -23.08 2.23
C THR A 240 6.81 -23.47 0.86
N PRO A 241 7.26 -24.72 0.66
CA PRO A 241 7.68 -25.19 -0.66
C PRO A 241 6.55 -25.17 -1.69
N LEU A 242 5.29 -25.29 -1.23
CA LEU A 242 4.11 -25.25 -2.09
C LEU A 242 4.03 -23.94 -2.89
N TYR A 243 4.19 -22.78 -2.24
CA TYR A 243 4.08 -21.51 -2.96
C TYR A 243 5.25 -21.25 -3.90
N TYR A 244 6.44 -21.79 -3.62
CA TYR A 244 7.54 -21.75 -4.59
C TYR A 244 7.17 -22.46 -5.90
N LEU A 245 6.49 -23.61 -5.80
CA LEU A 245 6.05 -24.35 -6.98
C LEU A 245 4.92 -23.60 -7.69
N LEU A 246 3.91 -23.12 -6.94
CA LEU A 246 2.77 -22.40 -7.50
C LEU A 246 3.19 -21.07 -8.13
N GLY A 247 4.09 -20.31 -7.51
CA GLY A 247 4.56 -19.00 -7.97
C GLY A 247 5.33 -19.02 -9.30
N ARG A 248 5.65 -20.21 -9.82
CA ARG A 248 6.24 -20.43 -11.16
C ARG A 248 5.20 -20.81 -12.22
N LEU A 249 3.95 -21.05 -11.80
CA LEU A 249 2.88 -21.39 -12.72
C LEU A 249 2.27 -20.11 -13.30
N PRO A 250 1.86 -20.14 -14.58
CA PRO A 250 1.08 -19.06 -15.16
C PRO A 250 -0.13 -18.72 -14.29
N ALA A 251 -0.41 -17.42 -14.17
CA ALA A 251 -1.43 -16.79 -13.31
C ALA A 251 -1.01 -16.56 -11.86
N PHE A 252 -0.21 -17.43 -11.23
CA PHE A 252 0.34 -17.14 -9.90
C PHE A 252 1.53 -16.17 -9.98
N ASP A 253 2.29 -16.23 -11.06
CA ASP A 253 3.38 -15.31 -11.39
C ASP A 253 2.91 -13.87 -11.69
N LEU A 254 1.61 -13.64 -11.86
CA LEU A 254 1.06 -12.30 -12.10
C LEU A 254 0.88 -11.48 -10.81
N PHE A 255 0.95 -12.11 -9.64
CA PHE A 255 0.50 -11.51 -8.39
C PHE A 255 1.53 -11.63 -7.26
N ARG A 256 1.64 -10.56 -6.46
CA ARG A 256 2.44 -10.52 -5.23
C ARG A 256 1.57 -10.62 -3.98
N ALA A 257 2.18 -10.59 -2.80
CA ALA A 257 1.51 -10.63 -1.49
C ALA A 257 0.68 -11.90 -1.23
N PRO A 258 1.34 -13.06 -1.03
CA PRO A 258 0.67 -14.29 -0.62
C PRO A 258 -0.20 -14.11 0.63
N ALA A 259 0.12 -13.20 1.56
CA ALA A 259 -0.69 -12.95 2.75
C ALA A 259 -2.19 -12.70 2.47
N ARG A 260 -2.55 -12.22 1.27
CA ARG A 260 -3.95 -12.02 0.83
C ARG A 260 -4.82 -13.28 0.89
N TRP A 261 -4.25 -14.48 0.90
CA TRP A 261 -5.00 -15.72 1.15
C TRP A 261 -5.69 -15.74 2.52
N LEU A 262 -5.25 -14.92 3.48
CA LEU A 262 -5.91 -14.70 4.76
C LEU A 262 -7.37 -14.24 4.61
N ALA A 263 -7.75 -13.62 3.49
CA ALA A 263 -9.14 -13.30 3.17
C ALA A 263 -10.07 -14.53 3.23
N VAL A 264 -9.60 -15.63 2.63
CA VAL A 264 -10.33 -16.90 2.57
C VAL A 264 -10.34 -17.58 3.93
N ALA A 265 -9.21 -17.53 4.64
CA ALA A 265 -9.09 -18.04 6.01
C ALA A 265 -10.05 -17.30 6.96
N ALA A 266 -10.13 -15.97 6.88
CA ALA A 266 -11.02 -15.14 7.70
C ALA A 266 -12.50 -15.49 7.48
N LEU A 267 -12.93 -15.67 6.22
CA LEU A 267 -14.29 -16.13 5.91
C LEU A 267 -14.57 -17.52 6.49
N GLY A 268 -13.64 -18.46 6.29
CA GLY A 268 -13.78 -19.82 6.77
C GLY A 268 -13.85 -19.89 8.30
N LEU A 269 -12.95 -19.18 9.00
CA LEU A 269 -12.94 -19.09 10.46
C LEU A 269 -14.22 -18.47 11.01
N ALA A 270 -14.72 -17.38 10.41
CA ALA A 270 -15.96 -16.74 10.84
C ALA A 270 -17.18 -17.68 10.70
N LEU A 271 -17.27 -18.42 9.58
CA LEU A 271 -18.33 -19.41 9.37
C LEU A 271 -18.24 -20.60 10.31
N LEU A 272 -17.03 -21.12 10.56
CA LEU A 272 -16.78 -22.18 11.52
C LEU A 272 -17.08 -21.71 12.96
N ALA A 273 -16.78 -20.46 13.31
CA ALA A 273 -17.12 -19.88 14.60
C ALA A 273 -18.64 -19.80 14.80
N GLY A 274 -19.38 -19.34 13.78
CA GLY A 274 -20.85 -19.38 13.81
C GLY A 274 -21.40 -20.80 14.00
N TYR A 275 -20.83 -21.78 13.30
CA TYR A 275 -21.21 -23.19 13.47
C TYR A 275 -20.88 -23.73 14.87
N GLY A 276 -19.72 -23.37 15.43
CA GLY A 276 -19.34 -23.72 16.79
C GLY A 276 -20.27 -23.14 17.85
N TRP A 277 -20.66 -21.87 17.67
CA TRP A 277 -21.66 -21.23 18.54
C TRP A 277 -23.03 -21.90 18.44
N GLN A 278 -23.48 -22.25 17.24
CA GLN A 278 -24.73 -23.00 17.05
C GLN A 278 -24.71 -24.33 17.79
N ARG A 279 -23.59 -25.06 17.76
CA ARG A 279 -23.45 -26.32 18.50
C ARG A 279 -23.52 -26.13 20.01
N LEU A 280 -22.86 -25.10 20.55
CA LEU A 280 -22.95 -24.78 21.97
C LEU A 280 -24.38 -24.40 22.38
N ARG A 281 -25.04 -23.59 21.55
CA ARG A 281 -26.43 -23.19 21.80
C ARG A 281 -27.38 -24.37 21.76
N ALA A 282 -27.26 -25.23 20.74
CA ALA A 282 -28.04 -26.46 20.65
C ALA A 282 -27.84 -27.34 21.90
N TYR A 283 -26.60 -27.49 22.40
CA TYR A 283 -26.35 -28.20 23.65
C TYR A 283 -27.01 -27.51 24.86
N ALA A 284 -26.88 -26.19 24.98
CA ALA A 284 -27.37 -25.42 26.12
C ALA A 284 -28.91 -25.44 26.25
N THR A 285 -29.61 -25.45 25.11
CA THR A 285 -31.07 -25.40 25.07
C THR A 285 -31.73 -26.75 24.84
N ALA A 286 -30.95 -27.81 24.59
CA ALA A 286 -31.47 -29.16 24.44
C ALA A 286 -32.05 -29.68 25.75
N ASP A 287 -33.09 -30.49 25.62
CA ASP A 287 -33.65 -31.26 26.73
C ASP A 287 -33.09 -32.69 26.63
N TYR A 288 -32.29 -33.09 27.63
CA TYR A 288 -31.62 -34.39 27.61
C TYR A 288 -32.42 -35.39 28.43
N PRO A 289 -32.76 -36.56 27.88
CA PRO A 289 -33.59 -37.55 28.57
C PRO A 289 -32.89 -38.18 29.76
N THR A 290 -31.54 -38.22 29.76
CA THR A 290 -30.73 -38.77 30.84
C THR A 290 -29.49 -37.93 31.12
N VAL A 291 -28.93 -38.07 32.33
CA VAL A 291 -27.68 -37.41 32.74
C VAL A 291 -26.51 -37.92 31.90
N GLU A 292 -26.51 -39.20 31.52
CA GLU A 292 -25.51 -39.84 30.67
C GLU A 292 -25.52 -39.24 29.26
N ALA A 293 -26.69 -39.02 28.67
CA ALA A 293 -26.83 -38.39 27.36
C ALA A 293 -26.27 -36.97 27.37
N ARG A 294 -26.58 -36.19 28.42
CA ARG A 294 -26.02 -34.86 28.61
C ARG A 294 -24.50 -34.90 28.80
N ARG A 295 -23.98 -35.85 29.57
CA ARG A 295 -22.53 -36.03 29.79
C ARG A 295 -21.79 -36.39 28.50
N ALA A 296 -22.38 -37.25 27.67
CA ALA A 296 -21.83 -37.61 26.36
C ALA A 296 -21.78 -36.41 25.42
N ALA A 297 -22.90 -35.69 25.26
CA ALA A 297 -22.97 -34.48 24.43
C ALA A 297 -22.00 -33.40 24.93
N ARG A 298 -21.84 -33.26 26.24
CA ARG A 298 -20.88 -32.35 26.85
C ARG A 298 -19.44 -32.74 26.55
N ALA A 299 -19.09 -34.02 26.65
CA ALA A 299 -17.73 -34.51 26.37
C ALA A 299 -17.29 -34.20 24.93
N GLU A 300 -18.23 -34.18 23.99
CA GLU A 300 -17.97 -33.83 22.59
C GLU A 300 -17.65 -32.34 22.35
N LEU A 301 -18.07 -31.47 23.26
CA LEU A 301 -17.78 -30.04 23.25
C LEU A 301 -16.54 -29.70 24.07
N VAL A 302 -16.33 -30.38 25.20
CA VAL A 302 -15.18 -30.16 26.07
C VAL A 302 -13.86 -30.49 25.36
N ARG A 303 -13.80 -31.59 24.59
CA ARG A 303 -12.57 -31.97 23.85
C ARG A 303 -12.07 -30.86 22.91
N PRO A 304 -12.86 -30.34 21.95
CA PRO A 304 -12.40 -29.24 21.12
C PRO A 304 -12.12 -27.95 21.88
N LEU A 305 -12.82 -27.67 22.98
CA LEU A 305 -12.53 -26.51 23.83
C LEU A 305 -11.17 -26.61 24.51
N ILE A 306 -10.77 -27.79 24.99
CA ILE A 306 -9.42 -28.03 25.54
C ILE A 306 -8.36 -27.83 24.45
N VAL A 307 -8.60 -28.37 23.25
CA VAL A 307 -7.70 -28.18 22.10
C VAL A 307 -7.59 -26.70 21.73
N ALA A 308 -8.71 -25.96 21.74
CA ALA A 308 -8.72 -24.52 21.52
C ALA A 308 -7.92 -23.77 22.58
N ALA A 309 -8.13 -24.05 23.86
CA ALA A 309 -7.42 -23.40 24.95
C ALA A 309 -5.90 -23.67 24.88
N GLY A 310 -5.50 -24.91 24.59
CA GLY A 310 -4.09 -25.26 24.38
C GLY A 310 -3.48 -24.55 23.17
N GLY A 311 -4.20 -24.51 22.03
CA GLY A 311 -3.75 -23.82 20.83
C GLY A 311 -3.61 -22.30 21.03
N LEU A 312 -4.55 -21.67 21.74
CA LEU A 312 -4.48 -20.26 22.09
C LEU A 312 -3.31 -19.96 23.05
N ALA A 313 -3.11 -20.80 24.07
CA ALA A 313 -1.97 -20.67 24.98
C ALA A 313 -0.63 -20.79 24.23
N LEU A 314 -0.52 -21.74 23.30
CA LEU A 314 0.64 -21.88 22.42
C LEU A 314 0.84 -20.68 21.50
N LEU A 315 -0.25 -20.11 20.95
CA LEU A 315 -0.18 -18.94 20.09
C LEU A 315 0.27 -17.69 20.87
N ILE A 316 -0.23 -17.52 22.10
CA ILE A 316 0.20 -16.44 23.01
C ILE A 316 1.68 -16.62 23.39
N ALA A 317 2.09 -17.84 23.78
CA ALA A 317 3.49 -18.14 24.08
C ALA A 317 4.40 -17.92 22.86
N TRP A 318 3.93 -18.28 21.67
CA TRP A 318 4.61 -18.01 20.41
C TRP A 318 4.79 -16.51 20.18
N GLY A 319 3.82 -15.66 20.51
CA GLY A 319 3.97 -14.20 20.39
C GLY A 319 5.18 -13.65 21.16
N TYR A 320 5.51 -14.21 22.32
CA TYR A 320 6.70 -13.82 23.09
C TYR A 320 7.97 -14.50 22.56
N ALA A 321 7.93 -15.80 22.28
CA ALA A 321 9.06 -16.54 21.73
C ALA A 321 9.49 -15.96 20.37
N ALA A 322 8.54 -15.63 19.50
CA ALA A 322 8.76 -15.01 18.21
C ALA A 322 9.45 -13.65 18.33
N GLY A 323 9.15 -12.87 19.37
CA GLY A 323 9.85 -11.62 19.61
C GLY A 323 11.30 -11.78 20.03
N TRP A 324 11.61 -12.87 20.73
CA TRP A 324 13.00 -13.20 21.03
C TRP A 324 13.73 -13.65 19.75
N VAL A 325 13.10 -14.50 18.94
CA VAL A 325 13.65 -14.96 17.65
C VAL A 325 13.81 -13.80 16.66
N ALA A 326 12.91 -12.83 16.65
CA ALA A 326 12.93 -11.67 15.76
C ALA A 326 14.18 -10.77 15.94
N ARG A 327 14.89 -10.90 17.07
CA ARG A 327 16.20 -10.24 17.29
C ARG A 327 17.30 -10.79 16.38
N PHE A 328 17.14 -12.05 15.92
CA PHE A 328 18.10 -12.74 15.06
C PHE A 328 17.56 -12.93 13.63
N VAL A 329 16.23 -12.97 13.47
CA VAL A 329 15.56 -13.16 12.19
C VAL A 329 14.64 -11.96 11.92
N PRO A 330 15.09 -10.95 11.14
CA PRO A 330 14.30 -9.77 10.87
C PRO A 330 13.05 -10.11 10.07
N THR A 331 11.94 -9.43 10.39
CA THR A 331 10.60 -9.73 9.86
C THR A 331 10.20 -8.89 8.64
N GLY A 332 11.11 -8.04 8.16
CA GLY A 332 10.87 -7.08 7.07
C GLY A 332 10.55 -5.68 7.58
N ALA A 333 10.87 -4.65 6.79
CA ALA A 333 10.60 -3.26 7.13
C ALA A 333 9.10 -2.93 7.09
N GLU A 334 8.33 -3.70 6.32
CA GLU A 334 6.88 -3.56 6.20
C GLU A 334 6.12 -3.91 7.48
N ALA A 335 6.69 -4.80 8.31
CA ALA A 335 6.07 -5.26 9.54
C ALA A 335 7.12 -5.57 10.62
N PRO A 336 7.77 -4.54 11.21
CA PRO A 336 8.70 -4.74 12.29
C PRO A 336 8.05 -5.50 13.45
N PHE A 337 8.78 -6.45 14.03
CA PHE A 337 8.22 -7.26 15.10
C PHE A 337 8.13 -6.46 16.41
N ALA A 338 6.95 -6.42 16.99
CA ALA A 338 6.73 -5.95 18.35
C ALA A 338 6.18 -7.08 19.23
N MET A 339 6.75 -7.26 20.42
CA MET A 339 6.19 -8.21 21.40
C MET A 339 4.80 -7.74 21.88
N PRO A 340 3.90 -8.67 22.27
CA PRO A 340 2.61 -8.30 22.84
C PRO A 340 2.80 -7.39 24.06
N ALA A 341 2.18 -6.21 24.03
CA ALA A 341 2.27 -5.25 25.15
C ALA A 341 1.49 -5.75 26.37
N PHE A 342 1.75 -5.15 27.53
CA PHE A 342 1.01 -5.45 28.76
C PHE A 342 -0.51 -5.29 28.59
N ARG A 343 -0.96 -4.22 27.90
CA ARG A 343 -2.38 -3.99 27.58
C ARG A 343 -2.97 -5.12 26.74
N THR A 344 -2.20 -5.63 25.78
CA THR A 344 -2.59 -6.74 24.92
C THR A 344 -2.77 -8.02 25.73
N LEU A 345 -1.82 -8.34 26.61
CA LEU A 345 -1.89 -9.49 27.50
C LEU A 345 -3.08 -9.40 28.47
N LEU A 346 -3.30 -8.22 29.06
CA LEU A 346 -4.43 -7.98 29.95
C LEU A 346 -5.77 -8.17 29.23
N GLY A 347 -5.90 -7.66 28.00
CA GLY A 347 -7.08 -7.86 27.16
C GLY A 347 -7.35 -9.34 26.88
N TRP A 348 -6.31 -10.10 26.51
CA TRP A 348 -6.43 -11.56 26.30
C TRP A 348 -6.81 -12.30 27.59
N LEU A 349 -6.23 -11.92 28.74
CA LEU A 349 -6.52 -12.54 30.02
C LEU A 349 -7.97 -12.28 30.45
N ILE A 350 -8.47 -11.05 30.29
CA ILE A 350 -9.85 -10.68 30.59
C ILE A 350 -10.81 -11.46 29.68
N GLU A 351 -10.56 -11.48 28.36
CA GLU A 351 -11.38 -12.25 27.43
C GLU A 351 -11.38 -13.74 27.77
N PHE A 352 -10.20 -14.31 28.06
CA PHE A 352 -10.06 -15.72 28.41
C PHE A 352 -10.83 -16.06 29.69
N ALA A 353 -10.71 -15.25 30.73
CA ALA A 353 -11.40 -15.48 32.01
C ALA A 353 -12.92 -15.39 31.87
N LEU A 354 -13.43 -14.34 31.21
CA LEU A 354 -14.86 -14.17 30.97
C LEU A 354 -15.41 -15.25 30.03
N GLY A 355 -14.68 -15.56 28.95
CA GLY A 355 -15.04 -16.62 28.02
C GLY A 355 -15.08 -18.00 28.70
N ALA A 356 -14.10 -18.32 29.54
CA ALA A 356 -14.05 -19.57 30.30
C ALA A 356 -15.21 -19.67 31.31
N LEU A 357 -15.55 -18.57 32.00
CA LEU A 357 -16.69 -18.52 32.91
C LEU A 357 -18.02 -18.76 32.18
N LEU A 358 -18.22 -18.11 31.03
CA LEU A 358 -19.43 -18.28 30.21
C LEU A 358 -19.50 -19.70 29.62
N LEU A 359 -18.39 -20.25 29.14
CA LEU A 359 -18.33 -21.64 28.68
C LEU A 359 -18.62 -22.63 29.81
N TRP A 360 -18.13 -22.37 31.02
CA TRP A 360 -18.48 -23.17 32.19
C TRP A 360 -19.99 -23.09 32.50
N ALA A 361 -20.58 -21.89 32.50
CA ALA A 361 -22.01 -21.74 32.70
C ALA A 361 -22.83 -22.47 31.62
N ILE A 362 -22.43 -22.40 30.35
CA ILE A 362 -23.05 -23.13 29.24
C ILE A 362 -23.01 -24.65 29.49
N LEU A 363 -21.87 -25.18 29.92
CA LEU A 363 -21.65 -26.62 30.05
C LEU A 363 -22.31 -27.22 31.29
N TYR A 364 -22.38 -26.47 32.39
CA TYR A 364 -22.74 -27.00 33.72
C TYR A 364 -23.98 -26.39 34.37
N ALA A 365 -24.44 -25.20 33.96
CA ALA A 365 -25.61 -24.57 34.60
C ALA A 365 -26.95 -25.17 34.12
N GLY A 366 -28.04 -24.72 34.77
CA GLY A 366 -29.42 -25.02 34.33
C GLY A 366 -29.74 -24.40 32.96
N ARG A 367 -30.73 -24.95 32.26
CA ARG A 367 -31.08 -24.63 30.86
C ARG A 367 -31.25 -23.13 30.58
N GLU A 368 -31.95 -22.42 31.46
CA GLU A 368 -32.17 -20.96 31.31
C GLU A 368 -30.87 -20.17 31.37
N ARG A 369 -30.04 -20.43 32.40
CA ARG A 369 -28.73 -19.79 32.59
C ARG A 369 -27.76 -20.16 31.47
N ALA A 370 -27.74 -21.42 31.04
CA ALA A 370 -26.92 -21.88 29.92
C ALA A 370 -27.34 -21.17 28.61
N GLY A 371 -28.63 -21.04 28.36
CA GLY A 371 -29.16 -20.30 27.21
C GLY A 371 -28.83 -18.80 27.24
N ALA A 372 -28.90 -18.15 28.40
CA ALA A 372 -28.42 -16.77 28.59
C ALA A 372 -26.91 -16.65 28.31
N ALA A 373 -26.10 -17.52 28.91
CA ALA A 373 -24.64 -17.52 28.74
C ALA A 373 -24.20 -17.69 27.27
N THR A 374 -24.96 -18.41 26.42
CA THR A 374 -24.66 -18.46 24.97
C THR A 374 -24.85 -17.12 24.27
N ARG A 375 -25.83 -16.31 24.70
CA ARG A 375 -26.06 -14.96 24.17
C ARG A 375 -24.97 -14.03 24.66
N ASP A 376 -24.66 -14.08 25.96
CA ASP A 376 -23.61 -13.28 26.57
C ASP A 376 -22.23 -13.59 25.98
N LEU A 377 -21.96 -14.84 25.62
CA LEU A 377 -20.73 -15.23 24.92
C LEU A 377 -20.64 -14.57 23.53
N ALA A 378 -21.75 -14.51 22.78
CA ALA A 378 -21.76 -13.79 21.50
C ALA A 378 -21.56 -12.28 21.69
N VAL A 379 -22.17 -11.69 22.73
CA VAL A 379 -21.97 -10.27 23.07
C VAL A 379 -20.52 -10.00 23.45
N LEU A 380 -19.90 -10.84 24.29
CA LEU A 380 -18.49 -10.75 24.64
C LEU A 380 -17.61 -10.83 23.40
N THR A 381 -17.84 -11.83 22.53
CA THR A 381 -17.09 -11.99 21.28
C THR A 381 -17.18 -10.72 20.41
N LEU A 382 -18.37 -10.15 20.21
CA LEU A 382 -18.53 -8.93 19.41
C LEU A 382 -17.95 -7.69 20.10
N GLY A 383 -18.06 -7.59 21.43
CA GLY A 383 -17.44 -6.50 22.20
C GLY A 383 -15.92 -6.53 22.12
N VAL A 384 -15.31 -7.70 22.22
CA VAL A 384 -13.86 -7.86 22.05
C VAL A 384 -13.43 -7.61 20.60
N LEU A 385 -14.23 -8.03 19.62
CA LEU A 385 -13.95 -7.71 18.22
C LEU A 385 -13.90 -6.19 18.00
N TRP A 386 -14.90 -5.48 18.53
CA TRP A 386 -14.96 -4.02 18.47
C TRP A 386 -13.76 -3.37 19.17
N LEU A 387 -13.44 -3.78 20.41
CA LEU A 387 -12.27 -3.28 21.15
C LEU A 387 -10.96 -3.55 20.41
N GLY A 388 -10.79 -4.76 19.87
CA GLY A 388 -9.61 -5.15 19.09
C GLY A 388 -9.44 -4.33 17.82
N SER A 389 -10.55 -3.94 17.19
CA SER A 389 -10.54 -3.12 15.97
C SER A 389 -10.09 -1.67 16.21
N ARG A 390 -10.16 -1.18 17.46
CA ARG A 390 -9.80 0.22 17.78
C ARG A 390 -8.35 0.59 17.48
N GLY A 391 -7.46 -0.40 17.40
CA GLY A 391 -6.05 -0.20 17.04
C GLY A 391 -5.77 -0.27 15.53
N LEU A 392 -6.78 -0.40 14.67
CA LEU A 392 -6.59 -0.46 13.22
C LEU A 392 -6.38 0.94 12.63
N PRO A 393 -5.62 1.07 11.52
CA PRO A 393 -5.25 2.37 10.95
C PRO A 393 -6.40 3.34 10.66
N TYR A 394 -7.56 2.85 10.20
CA TYR A 394 -8.74 3.70 9.94
C TYR A 394 -9.33 4.38 11.19
N ASN A 395 -8.81 4.07 12.38
CA ASN A 395 -9.16 4.71 13.65
C ASN A 395 -8.09 5.68 14.16
N GLN A 396 -6.93 5.73 13.50
CA GLN A 396 -5.84 6.66 13.74
C GLN A 396 -6.03 7.80 12.74
N LEU A 397 -6.89 8.74 13.11
CA LEU A 397 -7.27 9.84 12.25
C LEU A 397 -6.52 11.10 12.67
N THR A 398 -6.07 11.85 11.68
CA THR A 398 -5.68 13.25 11.84
C THR A 398 -6.79 14.18 11.33
N THR A 399 -6.53 15.48 11.35
CA THR A 399 -7.52 16.49 10.97
C THR A 399 -7.73 16.56 9.44
N PRO A 400 -8.95 16.83 8.94
CA PRO A 400 -9.23 16.88 7.50
C PRO A 400 -8.40 17.90 6.71
N GLU A 401 -7.94 18.97 7.36
CA GLU A 401 -7.08 20.04 6.84
C GLU A 401 -5.79 19.44 6.24
N ALA A 402 -5.30 18.33 6.79
CA ALA A 402 -4.15 17.60 6.25
C ALA A 402 -4.36 17.26 4.76
N TYR A 403 -5.59 16.96 4.36
CA TYR A 403 -5.98 16.71 2.99
C TYR A 403 -6.43 17.98 2.25
N PHE A 404 -7.32 18.77 2.84
CA PHE A 404 -8.00 19.86 2.12
C PHE A 404 -7.21 21.17 1.99
N ASP A 405 -6.28 21.46 2.91
CA ASP A 405 -5.61 22.77 2.91
C ASP A 405 -4.59 22.89 1.78
N LEU A 406 -4.60 24.01 1.06
CA LEU A 406 -3.63 24.21 -0.01
C LEU A 406 -2.27 24.62 0.58
N ARG A 407 -1.20 23.93 0.19
CA ARG A 407 0.17 24.32 0.61
C ARG A 407 0.80 25.32 -0.37
N PRO A 408 1.69 26.22 0.11
CA PRO A 408 2.27 27.27 -0.75
C PRO A 408 2.93 26.78 -2.05
N PRO A 409 3.71 25.67 -2.07
CA PRO A 409 4.30 25.15 -3.31
C PRO A 409 3.23 24.71 -4.32
N GLN A 410 2.17 24.06 -3.84
CA GLN A 410 1.02 23.64 -4.65
C GLN A 410 0.29 24.85 -5.22
N ALA A 411 0.05 25.87 -4.39
CA ALA A 411 -0.58 27.12 -4.79
C ALA A 411 0.22 27.82 -5.90
N ARG A 412 1.55 27.86 -5.76
CA ARG A 412 2.46 28.46 -6.75
C ARG A 412 2.35 27.78 -8.11
N LEU A 413 2.48 26.46 -8.16
CA LEU A 413 2.39 25.69 -9.41
C LEU A 413 0.98 25.73 -10.00
N SER A 414 -0.06 25.68 -9.16
CA SER A 414 -1.46 25.81 -9.61
C SER A 414 -1.73 27.17 -10.23
N ALA A 415 -1.19 28.25 -9.67
CA ALA A 415 -1.33 29.59 -10.23
C ALA A 415 -0.63 29.74 -11.60
N LEU A 416 0.54 29.10 -11.76
CA LEU A 416 1.27 29.04 -13.03
C LEU A 416 0.51 28.22 -14.07
N ALA A 417 0.02 27.03 -13.70
CA ALA A 417 -0.78 26.18 -14.58
C ALA A 417 -2.11 26.82 -14.99
N ALA A 418 -2.71 27.63 -14.12
CA ALA A 418 -3.97 28.34 -14.36
C ALA A 418 -3.80 29.73 -14.97
N CYS A 419 -2.60 30.10 -15.45
CA CYS A 419 -2.38 31.36 -16.16
C CYS A 419 -2.63 32.63 -15.34
N ARG A 420 -2.56 32.55 -14.02
CA ARG A 420 -2.88 33.69 -13.15
C ARG A 420 -1.67 34.59 -12.87
N VAL A 421 -0.50 34.25 -13.41
CA VAL A 421 0.74 35.01 -13.23
C VAL A 421 1.01 35.82 -14.53
N PRO A 422 1.07 37.16 -14.48
CA PRO A 422 0.97 38.03 -15.67
C PRO A 422 2.12 37.95 -16.68
N ALA A 423 3.23 37.28 -16.35
CA ALA A 423 4.49 37.46 -17.05
C ALA A 423 4.76 36.48 -18.22
N ARG A 424 3.83 35.57 -18.57
CA ARG A 424 4.12 34.52 -19.57
C ARG A 424 2.90 34.02 -20.35
N GLU A 425 3.13 33.64 -21.60
CA GLU A 425 2.19 32.87 -22.42
C GLU A 425 1.94 31.47 -21.84
N CYS A 426 0.68 31.08 -21.83
CA CYS A 426 0.27 29.83 -21.22
C CYS A 426 0.44 28.60 -22.11
N ALA A 427 1.25 27.66 -21.63
CA ALA A 427 1.28 26.33 -22.20
C ALA A 427 -0.05 25.61 -21.93
N THR A 428 -0.71 25.16 -23.00
CA THR A 428 -1.90 24.31 -22.89
C THR A 428 -1.64 23.02 -23.65
N PRO A 429 -1.65 21.84 -22.99
CA PRO A 429 -1.75 21.62 -21.53
C PRO A 429 -0.53 22.14 -20.72
N PRO A 430 -0.67 22.30 -19.39
CA PRO A 430 0.36 22.89 -18.53
C PRO A 430 1.71 22.17 -18.59
N ASP A 431 2.78 22.93 -18.33
CA ASP A 431 4.15 22.43 -18.18
C ASP A 431 4.28 21.44 -17.01
N ARG A 432 5.23 20.50 -17.10
CA ARG A 432 5.40 19.45 -16.10
C ARG A 432 6.40 19.81 -15.00
N PHE A 433 6.22 19.16 -13.85
CA PHE A 433 7.18 19.22 -12.74
C PHE A 433 7.85 17.86 -12.46
N LEU A 434 9.04 17.90 -11.84
CA LEU A 434 9.70 16.75 -11.21
C LEU A 434 10.04 17.09 -9.76
N SER A 435 9.78 16.18 -8.85
CA SER A 435 10.09 16.34 -7.42
C SER A 435 11.27 15.45 -7.03
N LEU A 436 12.22 15.98 -6.26
CA LEU A 436 13.45 15.27 -5.84
C LEU A 436 13.59 15.15 -4.32
N SER A 437 12.60 15.64 -3.55
CA SER A 437 12.68 15.63 -2.09
C SER A 437 12.33 14.25 -1.50
N ASN A 438 13.08 13.87 -0.47
CA ASN A 438 12.82 12.67 0.36
C ASN A 438 11.97 12.95 1.60
N ILE A 439 11.34 14.14 1.70
CA ILE A 439 10.51 14.57 2.84
C ILE A 439 11.21 14.53 4.21
N PHE A 440 12.53 14.70 4.25
CA PHE A 440 13.30 14.72 5.50
C PHE A 440 13.38 16.10 6.16
N PHE A 441 12.85 17.14 5.53
CA PHE A 441 12.72 18.47 6.10
C PHE A 441 11.53 18.56 7.05
N ASP A 442 11.51 19.56 7.92
CA ASP A 442 10.32 19.94 8.71
C ASP A 442 9.64 21.17 8.09
N PRO A 443 8.30 21.26 8.09
CA PRO A 443 7.61 22.44 7.60
C PRO A 443 7.93 23.67 8.45
N GLY A 444 8.04 24.83 7.84
CA GLY A 444 8.39 26.08 8.53
C GLY A 444 7.30 26.55 9.48
N ASP A 445 6.05 26.15 9.22
CA ASP A 445 4.89 26.36 10.09
C ASP A 445 4.70 25.24 11.13
N LEU A 446 5.69 24.36 11.35
CA LEU A 446 5.57 23.26 12.32
C LEU A 446 5.16 23.75 13.72
N ALA A 447 5.78 24.82 14.22
CA ALA A 447 5.45 25.37 15.53
C ALA A 447 4.00 25.90 15.59
N GLU A 448 3.49 26.42 14.47
CA GLU A 448 2.11 26.92 14.36
C GLU A 448 1.14 25.74 14.33
N ILE A 449 1.44 24.69 13.55
CA ILE A 449 0.69 23.43 13.51
C ILE A 449 0.60 22.82 14.91
N GLU A 450 1.74 22.70 15.62
CA GLU A 450 1.77 22.19 16.99
C GLU A 450 0.93 23.06 17.92
N SER A 451 1.08 24.39 17.86
CA SER A 451 0.31 25.30 18.71
C SER A 451 -1.20 25.25 18.46
N LEU A 452 -1.60 25.03 17.20
CA LEU A 452 -3.00 25.03 16.77
C LEU A 452 -3.74 23.74 17.17
N TYR A 453 -3.03 22.60 17.14
CA TYR A 453 -3.66 21.28 17.31
C TYR A 453 -3.25 20.53 18.58
N ALA A 454 -2.27 21.00 19.35
CA ALA A 454 -1.81 20.30 20.57
C ALA A 454 -2.90 20.08 21.64
N ASP A 455 -3.95 20.90 21.66
CA ASP A 455 -5.09 20.77 22.58
C ASP A 455 -6.22 19.87 22.03
N GLN A 456 -6.19 19.55 20.73
CA GLN A 456 -7.25 18.83 20.01
C GLN A 456 -6.83 17.42 19.54
N LEU A 457 -5.56 17.26 19.17
CA LEU A 457 -5.00 16.04 18.61
C LEU A 457 -3.93 15.46 19.53
N ASP A 458 -3.78 14.13 19.51
CA ASP A 458 -2.63 13.51 20.13
C ASP A 458 -1.36 13.67 19.26
N ALA A 459 -0.20 13.45 19.86
CA ALA A 459 1.08 13.63 19.17
C ALA A 459 1.23 12.74 17.93
N ALA A 460 0.57 11.57 17.88
CA ALA A 460 0.61 10.69 16.71
C ALA A 460 -0.21 11.27 15.55
N ALA A 461 -1.40 11.80 15.83
CA ALA A 461 -2.22 12.47 14.82
C ALA A 461 -1.56 13.76 14.31
N ILE A 462 -0.85 14.52 15.16
CA ILE A 462 -0.06 15.68 14.73
C ILE A 462 1.11 15.22 13.84
N TYR A 463 1.80 14.14 14.21
CA TYR A 463 2.86 13.58 13.38
C TYR A 463 2.35 13.17 11.99
N ASP A 464 1.20 12.48 11.92
CA ASP A 464 0.57 12.10 10.65
C ASP A 464 0.16 13.33 9.81
N TYR A 465 -0.32 14.41 10.46
CA TYR A 465 -0.59 15.69 9.80
C TYR A 465 0.68 16.26 9.17
N VAL A 466 1.76 16.31 9.93
CA VAL A 466 3.06 16.84 9.48
C VAL A 466 3.60 16.02 8.30
N ILE A 467 3.51 14.69 8.35
CA ILE A 467 3.88 13.83 7.21
C ILE A 467 3.02 14.12 5.98
N ALA A 468 1.71 14.30 6.15
CA ALA A 468 0.81 14.66 5.04
C ALA A 468 1.17 16.03 4.43
N VAL A 469 1.53 17.03 5.24
CA VAL A 469 2.01 18.34 4.79
C VAL A 469 3.28 18.18 3.95
N LYS A 470 4.28 17.44 4.44
CA LYS A 470 5.53 17.19 3.70
C LYS A 470 5.26 16.55 2.35
N HIS A 471 4.37 15.54 2.29
CA HIS A 471 3.97 14.91 1.03
C HIS A 471 3.30 15.89 0.06
N LYS A 472 2.46 16.80 0.56
CA LYS A 472 1.76 17.82 -0.24
C LYS A 472 2.69 18.87 -0.81
N GLU A 473 3.65 19.35 -0.02
CA GLU A 473 4.61 20.37 -0.45
C GLU A 473 5.53 19.89 -1.57
N VAL A 474 5.89 18.62 -1.55
CA VAL A 474 6.71 18.02 -2.61
C VAL A 474 5.89 17.43 -3.76
N LEU A 475 4.55 17.55 -3.71
CA LEU A 475 3.62 16.92 -4.66
C LEU A 475 3.97 15.44 -4.92
N SER A 476 4.04 14.66 -3.83
CA SER A 476 4.34 13.22 -3.92
C SER A 476 3.43 12.49 -4.91
N PRO A 477 3.90 11.38 -5.52
CA PRO A 477 3.14 10.63 -6.50
C PRO A 477 1.68 10.36 -6.09
N ASN A 478 0.74 10.45 -7.04
CA ASN A 478 -0.72 10.50 -6.91
C ASN A 478 -1.35 11.84 -6.48
N LEU A 479 -0.61 12.78 -5.89
CA LEU A 479 -1.18 14.09 -5.50
C LEU A 479 -1.37 15.03 -6.70
N SER A 480 -0.66 14.80 -7.79
CA SER A 480 -0.89 15.42 -9.11
C SER A 480 -2.32 15.21 -9.62
N LEU A 481 -2.92 14.03 -9.40
CA LEU A 481 -4.31 13.74 -9.81
C LEU A 481 -5.33 14.57 -9.04
N ILE A 482 -5.01 14.95 -7.80
CA ILE A 482 -5.86 15.79 -6.96
C ILE A 482 -5.72 17.25 -7.40
N THR A 483 -4.50 17.69 -7.66
CA THR A 483 -4.17 19.09 -7.99
C THR A 483 -4.33 19.44 -9.47
N GLY A 484 -4.40 18.45 -10.36
CA GLY A 484 -4.40 18.63 -11.81
C GLY A 484 -3.05 19.07 -12.39
N LEU A 485 -1.97 18.99 -11.59
CA LEU A 485 -0.62 19.38 -12.02
C LEU A 485 0.09 18.20 -12.67
N PRO A 486 0.54 18.30 -13.94
CA PRO A 486 1.15 17.17 -14.62
C PRO A 486 2.58 16.95 -14.11
N ALA A 487 2.90 15.74 -13.66
CA ALA A 487 4.26 15.36 -13.27
C ALA A 487 5.02 14.73 -14.44
N ILE A 488 6.35 14.72 -14.36
CA ILE A 488 7.21 13.86 -15.19
C ILE A 488 7.14 12.42 -14.67
N ASP A 489 6.97 12.26 -13.34
CA ASP A 489 6.80 10.95 -12.70
C ASP A 489 5.70 10.13 -13.38
N GLY A 490 5.94 8.84 -13.49
CA GLY A 490 5.05 7.90 -14.19
C GLY A 490 4.03 7.26 -13.27
N PHE A 491 4.04 7.60 -11.98
CA PHE A 491 3.25 6.92 -10.94
C PHE A 491 2.09 7.79 -10.45
N ASP A 492 0.95 7.71 -11.16
CA ASP A 492 -0.28 8.40 -10.76
C ASP A 492 -1.50 7.48 -10.87
N GLY A 493 -2.33 7.48 -9.84
CA GLY A 493 -3.56 6.69 -9.77
C GLY A 493 -3.33 5.19 -9.61
N GLY A 494 -2.12 4.78 -9.23
CA GLY A 494 -1.74 3.36 -9.14
C GLY A 494 -1.61 2.66 -10.50
N ILE A 495 -1.53 3.40 -11.60
CA ILE A 495 -1.23 2.86 -12.94
C ILE A 495 0.27 2.71 -13.08
N LEU A 496 0.73 1.52 -13.48
CA LEU A 496 2.14 1.29 -13.74
C LEU A 496 2.54 1.90 -15.08
N PRO A 497 3.76 2.47 -15.18
CA PRO A 497 4.26 3.01 -16.43
C PRO A 497 4.44 1.90 -17.48
N LEU A 498 4.41 2.33 -18.74
CA LEU A 498 4.77 1.48 -19.87
C LEU A 498 6.27 1.16 -19.84
N ARG A 499 6.68 0.05 -20.46
CA ARG A 499 8.09 -0.30 -20.61
C ARG A 499 8.88 0.80 -21.32
N SER A 500 8.29 1.40 -22.36
CA SER A 500 8.90 2.50 -23.10
C SER A 500 9.18 3.71 -22.21
N TYR A 501 8.27 4.01 -21.27
CA TYR A 501 8.50 5.03 -20.26
C TYR A 501 9.70 4.67 -19.38
N SER A 502 9.73 3.47 -18.80
CA SER A 502 10.84 3.03 -17.94
C SER A 502 12.19 3.06 -18.66
N GLN A 503 12.22 2.67 -19.94
CA GLN A 503 13.42 2.74 -20.79
C GLN A 503 13.84 4.19 -21.04
N THR A 504 12.90 5.06 -21.39
CA THR A 504 13.15 6.49 -21.64
C THR A 504 13.67 7.19 -20.39
N MET A 505 13.17 6.83 -19.21
CA MET A 505 13.66 7.38 -17.94
C MET A 505 15.09 6.92 -17.60
N GLY A 506 15.61 5.89 -18.26
CA GLY A 506 17.03 5.54 -18.21
C GLY A 506 17.97 6.68 -18.66
N LEU A 507 17.47 7.70 -19.36
CA LEU A 507 18.22 8.90 -19.73
C LEU A 507 18.57 9.80 -18.53
N ILE A 508 17.76 9.75 -17.47
CA ILE A 508 17.92 10.61 -16.27
C ILE A 508 18.26 9.82 -15.01
N LEU A 509 18.02 8.50 -15.01
CA LEU A 509 18.30 7.64 -13.89
C LEU A 509 19.79 7.25 -13.83
N PRO A 510 20.34 6.96 -12.64
CA PRO A 510 21.71 6.44 -12.50
C PRO A 510 21.96 5.18 -13.34
N GLU A 511 23.18 4.99 -13.82
CA GLU A 511 23.54 3.82 -14.61
C GLU A 511 23.18 2.50 -13.90
N GLY A 512 22.60 1.56 -14.64
CA GLY A 512 22.16 0.27 -14.11
C GLY A 512 20.87 0.30 -13.29
N SER A 513 20.25 1.46 -13.09
CA SER A 513 18.95 1.57 -12.41
C SER A 513 17.79 1.65 -13.40
N ALA A 514 16.62 1.16 -13.00
CA ALA A 514 15.39 1.21 -13.78
C ALA A 514 14.18 1.39 -12.87
N THR A 515 13.30 2.34 -13.23
CA THR A 515 12.05 2.54 -12.50
C THR A 515 10.99 1.52 -12.93
N THR A 516 10.36 0.85 -11.96
CA THR A 516 9.31 -0.15 -12.22
C THR A 516 7.91 0.40 -12.02
N ASP A 517 7.76 1.40 -11.15
CA ASP A 517 6.51 2.04 -10.80
C ASP A 517 6.45 3.51 -11.23
N GLY A 518 7.55 4.13 -11.64
CA GLY A 518 7.58 5.51 -12.12
C GLY A 518 7.84 6.54 -11.03
N ARG A 519 8.22 6.12 -9.81
CA ARG A 519 8.61 7.02 -8.70
C ARG A 519 10.06 7.46 -8.87
N LEU A 520 10.32 8.44 -9.74
CA LEU A 520 11.67 8.83 -10.12
C LEU A 520 12.46 9.42 -8.94
N ARG A 521 11.77 10.15 -8.05
CA ARG A 521 12.38 10.76 -6.86
C ARG A 521 13.14 9.78 -5.97
N GLU A 522 12.76 8.49 -5.96
CA GLU A 522 13.41 7.46 -5.13
C GLU A 522 14.79 7.04 -5.65
N TYR A 523 15.11 7.41 -6.89
CA TYR A 523 16.36 7.06 -7.57
C TYR A 523 17.28 8.25 -7.80
N LEU A 524 16.75 9.48 -7.73
CA LEU A 524 17.47 10.70 -8.08
C LEU A 524 17.92 11.42 -6.80
N SER A 525 19.22 11.62 -6.65
CA SER A 525 19.82 12.41 -5.57
C SER A 525 20.14 13.85 -5.97
N ALA A 526 20.09 14.16 -7.27
CA ALA A 526 20.40 15.47 -7.83
C ALA A 526 19.50 15.77 -9.03
N ALA A 527 19.46 17.04 -9.43
CA ALA A 527 18.74 17.47 -10.63
C ALA A 527 19.31 16.76 -11.86
N PRO A 528 18.48 16.07 -12.69
CA PRO A 528 18.95 15.56 -13.96
C PRO A 528 19.45 16.67 -14.87
N ASN A 529 20.27 16.30 -15.87
CA ASN A 529 20.69 17.24 -16.90
C ASN A 529 19.46 17.90 -17.55
N ALA A 530 19.46 19.24 -17.58
CA ALA A 530 18.33 20.04 -18.05
C ALA A 530 17.90 19.67 -19.47
N ARG A 531 18.81 19.19 -20.34
CA ARG A 531 18.48 18.73 -21.70
C ARG A 531 17.39 17.66 -21.71
N TRP A 532 17.45 16.73 -20.76
CA TRP A 532 16.50 15.63 -20.66
C TRP A 532 15.18 16.08 -20.06
N LEU A 533 15.24 16.93 -19.02
CA LEU A 533 14.02 17.53 -18.48
C LEU A 533 13.30 18.35 -19.56
N SER A 534 14.02 19.15 -20.34
CA SER A 534 13.47 19.92 -21.46
C SER A 534 12.78 19.02 -22.47
N LEU A 535 13.38 17.88 -22.85
CA LEU A 535 12.78 16.89 -23.75
C LEU A 535 11.44 16.35 -23.21
N PHE A 536 11.30 16.21 -21.90
CA PHE A 536 10.09 15.69 -21.26
C PHE A 536 9.04 16.79 -20.95
N ASN A 537 9.27 18.03 -21.41
CA ASN A 537 8.53 19.22 -21.01
C ASN A 537 8.55 19.45 -19.48
N GLY A 538 9.64 19.01 -18.84
CA GLY A 538 9.98 19.24 -17.45
C GLY A 538 10.48 20.66 -17.23
N ARG A 539 9.56 21.54 -16.86
CA ARG A 539 9.88 22.94 -16.59
C ARG A 539 10.17 23.21 -15.13
N TYR A 540 9.44 22.55 -14.23
CA TYR A 540 9.55 22.83 -12.81
C TYR A 540 10.29 21.73 -12.08
N LEU A 541 11.24 22.10 -11.23
CA LEU A 541 11.94 21.19 -10.34
C LEU A 541 11.59 21.55 -8.90
N ILE A 542 11.14 20.58 -8.12
CA ILE A 542 10.87 20.74 -6.69
C ILE A 542 11.96 20.02 -5.90
N THR A 543 12.63 20.74 -5.01
CA THR A 543 13.65 20.17 -4.11
C THR A 543 13.45 20.69 -2.69
N ASP A 544 14.16 20.13 -1.72
CA ASP A 544 14.13 20.61 -0.32
C ASP A 544 15.46 21.25 0.06
N LYS A 545 15.53 21.78 1.30
CA LYS A 545 16.70 22.48 1.82
C LYS A 545 17.69 21.60 2.59
N THR A 546 17.47 20.29 2.65
CA THR A 546 18.27 19.40 3.50
C THR A 546 19.71 19.21 3.01
N GLY A 547 19.96 19.41 1.71
CA GLY A 547 21.29 19.34 1.09
C GLY A 547 22.05 20.67 1.05
N ASP A 548 21.44 21.77 1.49
CA ASP A 548 22.01 23.12 1.42
C ASP A 548 22.95 23.43 2.60
N ALA A 549 23.68 24.54 2.51
CA ALA A 549 24.62 24.95 3.55
C ALA A 549 24.24 26.29 4.17
N TRP A 550 24.55 26.42 5.46
CA TRP A 550 24.57 27.70 6.18
C TRP A 550 26.00 27.97 6.64
N ARG A 551 26.48 29.20 6.45
CA ARG A 551 27.80 29.68 6.90
C ARG A 551 27.63 31.09 7.45
N GLU A 552 28.01 31.30 8.71
CA GLU A 552 27.89 32.61 9.39
C GLU A 552 26.51 33.29 9.21
N GLY A 553 25.43 32.51 9.30
CA GLY A 553 24.06 33.03 9.14
C GLY A 553 23.62 33.29 7.70
N VAL A 554 24.49 33.08 6.70
CA VAL A 554 24.16 33.17 5.28
C VAL A 554 23.88 31.79 4.70
N TYR A 555 22.81 31.72 3.91
CA TYR A 555 22.35 30.50 3.26
C TYR A 555 22.94 30.35 1.85
N PHE A 556 23.34 29.12 1.51
CA PHE A 556 23.89 28.73 0.22
C PHE A 556 23.05 27.62 -0.39
N ASP A 557 22.44 27.90 -1.54
CA ASP A 557 21.66 26.93 -2.32
C ASP A 557 22.60 26.02 -3.12
N ARG A 558 22.72 24.76 -2.72
CA ARG A 558 23.65 23.77 -3.31
C ARG A 558 22.96 22.85 -4.32
N GLN A 559 21.77 23.22 -4.81
CA GLN A 559 20.97 22.31 -5.64
C GLN A 559 21.53 22.11 -7.06
N HIS A 560 22.29 23.08 -7.56
CA HIS A 560 22.76 23.15 -8.94
C HIS A 560 24.27 23.43 -9.02
N PRO A 561 25.12 22.63 -8.37
CA PRO A 561 26.56 22.85 -8.44
C PRO A 561 27.03 22.69 -9.90
N THR A 562 27.95 23.54 -10.32
CA THR A 562 28.29 23.69 -11.75
C THR A 562 29.80 23.78 -11.95
N ALA A 563 30.31 23.02 -12.92
CA ALA A 563 31.66 23.19 -13.45
C ALA A 563 31.68 24.41 -14.39
N VAL A 564 32.62 25.33 -14.19
CA VAL A 564 32.74 26.56 -14.97
C VAL A 564 33.81 26.37 -16.05
N GLU A 565 33.41 25.71 -17.13
CA GLU A 565 34.27 25.46 -18.30
C GLU A 565 34.25 26.63 -19.31
N GLU A 566 33.12 27.33 -19.39
CA GLU A 566 32.90 28.50 -20.21
C GLU A 566 32.34 29.65 -19.36
N ALA A 567 32.32 30.88 -19.88
CA ALA A 567 31.79 32.02 -19.15
C ALA A 567 30.27 31.88 -18.92
N ILE A 568 29.84 31.87 -17.65
CA ILE A 568 28.43 31.66 -17.27
C ILE A 568 27.82 32.97 -16.80
N ARG A 569 26.87 33.50 -17.57
CA ARG A 569 26.09 34.66 -17.16
C ARG A 569 24.98 34.26 -16.20
N LEU A 570 24.94 34.93 -15.05
CA LEU A 570 23.94 34.71 -14.00
C LEU A 570 22.81 35.73 -14.08
N ALA A 571 21.66 35.38 -13.50
CA ALA A 571 20.60 36.34 -13.26
C ALA A 571 21.05 37.32 -12.17
N ALA A 572 20.94 38.62 -12.44
CA ALA A 572 21.28 39.68 -11.50
C ALA A 572 19.98 40.33 -10.97
N PRO A 573 19.40 39.81 -9.87
CA PRO A 573 18.20 40.39 -9.30
C PRO A 573 18.47 41.78 -8.71
N PRO A 574 17.46 42.66 -8.62
CA PRO A 574 17.60 43.99 -8.03
C PRO A 574 17.70 43.87 -6.49
N PHE A 575 18.86 43.43 -6.01
CA PHE A 575 19.20 43.27 -4.61
C PHE A 575 20.48 44.04 -4.34
N GLU A 576 20.39 45.06 -3.48
CA GLU A 576 21.55 45.84 -3.06
C GLU A 576 22.42 44.98 -2.14
N ALA A 577 23.66 44.72 -2.55
CA ALA A 577 24.61 43.91 -1.81
C ALA A 577 25.90 44.69 -1.57
N THR A 578 26.59 44.37 -0.49
CA THR A 578 27.96 44.84 -0.24
C THR A 578 29.00 43.80 -0.63
N GLU A 579 28.60 42.53 -0.65
CA GLU A 579 29.49 41.39 -0.84
C GLU A 579 28.81 40.30 -1.69
N LEU A 580 29.62 39.54 -2.41
CA LEU A 580 29.23 38.29 -3.06
C LEU A 580 30.04 37.15 -2.42
N TRP A 581 29.34 36.18 -1.84
CA TRP A 581 29.98 35.01 -1.23
C TRP A 581 29.81 33.80 -2.14
N LEU A 582 30.88 33.01 -2.28
CA LEU A 582 30.95 31.82 -3.10
C LEU A 582 31.30 30.62 -2.21
N LEU A 583 30.63 29.50 -2.42
CA LEU A 583 30.91 28.23 -1.78
C LEU A 583 31.57 27.30 -2.79
N ALA A 584 32.79 26.86 -2.52
CA ALA A 584 33.54 25.94 -3.38
C ALA A 584 34.52 25.09 -2.54
N GLU A 585 34.63 23.79 -2.83
CA GLU A 585 35.62 22.90 -2.19
C GLU A 585 37.08 23.18 -2.65
N GLY A 586 37.25 23.89 -3.78
CA GLY A 586 38.54 24.24 -4.39
C GLY A 586 38.63 25.72 -4.74
N LEU A 587 39.48 26.06 -5.72
CA LEU A 587 39.59 27.43 -6.25
C LEU A 587 38.29 27.80 -6.99
N PRO A 588 37.59 28.87 -6.60
CA PRO A 588 36.40 29.33 -7.30
C PRO A 588 36.76 30.11 -8.58
N PRO A 589 35.81 30.27 -9.52
CA PRO A 589 35.98 31.12 -10.69
C PRO A 589 36.14 32.60 -10.31
N ASP A 590 36.92 33.33 -11.11
CA ASP A 590 36.86 34.79 -11.13
C ASP A 590 35.46 35.25 -11.59
N VAL A 591 35.02 36.41 -11.12
CA VAL A 591 33.68 36.93 -11.40
C VAL A 591 33.76 38.33 -12.01
N GLU A 592 33.16 38.53 -13.18
CA GLU A 592 32.88 39.86 -13.69
C GLU A 592 31.59 40.39 -13.07
N VAL A 593 31.69 41.54 -12.42
CA VAL A 593 30.58 42.23 -11.76
C VAL A 593 30.33 43.55 -12.49
N GLY A 594 29.13 43.70 -13.04
CA GLY A 594 28.64 44.95 -13.62
C GLY A 594 27.95 45.80 -12.56
N LEU A 595 28.49 46.99 -12.26
CA LEU A 595 27.94 47.96 -11.30
C LEU A 595 27.89 49.35 -11.95
N ALA A 596 26.72 50.00 -11.91
CA ALA A 596 26.52 51.38 -12.37
C ALA A 596 27.06 51.67 -13.80
N GLY A 597 26.93 50.71 -14.73
CA GLY A 597 27.43 50.81 -16.10
C GLY A 597 28.92 50.52 -16.30
N GLU A 598 29.68 50.21 -15.24
CA GLU A 598 31.07 49.74 -15.30
C GLU A 598 31.14 48.22 -15.03
N VAL A 599 32.05 47.52 -15.71
CA VAL A 599 32.31 46.09 -15.50
C VAL A 599 33.73 45.94 -14.96
N TRP A 600 33.88 45.24 -13.85
CA TRP A 600 35.18 44.92 -13.28
C TRP A 600 35.28 43.43 -12.96
N THR A 601 36.49 42.89 -13.04
CA THR A 601 36.80 41.49 -12.75
C THR A 601 37.30 41.37 -11.32
N ALA A 602 36.71 40.46 -10.56
CA ALA A 602 37.00 40.20 -9.15
C ALA A 602 37.51 38.78 -8.95
N THR A 603 38.64 38.64 -8.26
CA THR A 603 39.14 37.34 -7.81
C THR A 603 38.64 37.07 -6.38
N PRO A 604 37.86 35.98 -6.14
CA PRO A 604 37.36 35.68 -4.81
C PRO A 604 38.49 35.37 -3.81
N GLU A 605 38.45 36.01 -2.65
CA GLU A 605 39.41 35.74 -1.57
C GLU A 605 38.82 34.72 -0.58
N LEU A 606 39.62 33.73 -0.17
CA LEU A 606 39.19 32.77 0.86
C LEU A 606 38.95 33.52 2.17
N TRP A 607 37.70 33.52 2.63
CA TRP A 607 37.26 34.29 3.79
C TRP A 607 36.97 33.40 5.00
N ILE A 608 36.24 32.29 4.80
CA ILE A 608 36.04 31.26 5.84
C ILE A 608 36.59 29.94 5.33
N ALA A 609 37.62 29.43 6.01
CA ALA A 609 38.18 28.14 5.67
C ALA A 609 37.21 26.98 6.01
N PRO A 610 37.14 25.93 5.18
CA PRO A 610 37.93 25.73 3.98
C PRO A 610 37.28 26.22 2.68
N ASP A 611 36.00 26.61 2.69
CA ASP A 611 35.14 26.54 1.50
C ASP A 611 34.40 27.84 1.12
N VAL A 612 34.49 28.91 1.92
CA VAL A 612 33.79 30.18 1.63
C VAL A 612 34.75 31.26 1.15
N TYR A 613 34.50 31.72 -0.06
CA TYR A 613 35.21 32.81 -0.69
C TYR A 613 34.32 34.05 -0.77
N ARG A 614 34.94 35.21 -0.79
CA ARG A 614 34.25 36.50 -0.76
C ARG A 614 34.81 37.46 -1.79
N ILE A 615 33.91 38.18 -2.44
CA ILE A 615 34.17 39.38 -3.21
C ILE A 615 33.48 40.55 -2.51
N VAL A 616 34.21 41.63 -2.26
CA VAL A 616 33.66 42.86 -1.66
C VAL A 616 33.39 43.87 -2.78
N PHE A 617 32.20 44.46 -2.80
CA PHE A 617 31.85 45.47 -3.79
C PHE A 617 32.46 46.83 -3.39
N PRO A 618 32.88 47.66 -4.38
CA PRO A 618 33.43 48.99 -4.12
C PRO A 618 32.47 49.90 -3.34
N GLU A 619 31.17 49.77 -3.63
CA GLU A 619 30.08 50.45 -2.95
C GLU A 619 28.85 49.54 -2.89
N PRO A 620 27.93 49.72 -1.92
CA PRO A 620 26.68 48.97 -1.86
C PRO A 620 25.84 49.24 -3.12
N ALA A 621 25.57 48.20 -3.90
CA ALA A 621 24.88 48.35 -5.17
C ALA A 621 24.16 47.05 -5.57
N ALA A 622 23.15 47.19 -6.42
CA ALA A 622 22.53 46.06 -7.09
C ALA A 622 23.34 45.72 -8.35
N ALA A 623 23.81 44.48 -8.45
CA ALA A 623 24.53 44.04 -9.64
C ALA A 623 23.65 44.12 -10.90
N GLU A 624 24.17 44.73 -11.96
CA GLU A 624 23.50 44.79 -13.28
C GLU A 624 23.80 43.53 -14.11
N ALA A 625 24.99 42.97 -13.92
CA ALA A 625 25.43 41.73 -14.53
C ALA A 625 26.40 40.99 -13.61
N LEU A 626 26.32 39.66 -13.61
CA LEU A 626 27.26 38.77 -12.95
C LEU A 626 27.66 37.69 -13.95
N THR A 627 28.95 37.52 -14.20
CA THR A 627 29.47 36.49 -15.11
C THR A 627 30.60 35.73 -14.41
N LEU A 628 30.45 34.41 -14.29
CA LEU A 628 31.54 33.54 -13.83
C LEU A 628 32.50 33.31 -14.99
N LEU A 629 33.79 33.52 -14.78
CA LEU A 629 34.84 33.30 -15.77
C LEU A 629 35.42 31.88 -15.65
N PRO A 630 35.86 31.27 -16.77
CA PRO A 630 36.50 29.96 -16.73
C PRO A 630 37.85 30.04 -16.01
N CYS A 631 38.17 29.02 -15.21
CA CYS A 631 39.45 28.97 -14.51
C CYS A 631 40.60 28.58 -15.45
N GLU A 632 41.59 29.47 -15.60
CA GLU A 632 42.75 29.22 -16.44
C GLU A 632 43.72 28.22 -15.78
N GLY A 633 43.98 27.09 -16.44
CA GLY A 633 45.07 26.17 -16.09
C GLY A 633 44.70 24.92 -15.28
N GLU A 634 43.43 24.72 -14.92
CA GLU A 634 42.96 23.45 -14.37
C GLU A 634 42.34 22.56 -15.47
N PRO A 635 42.81 21.31 -15.65
CA PRO A 635 42.36 20.44 -16.74
C PRO A 635 40.89 20.02 -16.66
N ASP A 636 40.28 20.12 -15.47
CA ASP A 636 38.87 19.77 -15.22
C ASP A 636 37.97 21.00 -14.94
N GLY A 637 38.51 22.23 -15.12
CA GLY A 637 37.84 23.49 -14.74
C GLY A 637 37.67 23.66 -13.22
N CYS A 638 37.15 24.81 -12.80
CA CYS A 638 36.78 25.04 -11.39
C CYS A 638 35.31 24.74 -11.14
N TYR A 639 35.02 24.31 -9.91
CA TYR A 639 33.71 23.86 -9.51
C TYR A 639 33.12 24.81 -8.48
N LEU A 640 31.90 25.29 -8.74
CA LEU A 640 31.17 26.17 -7.84
C LEU A 640 29.94 25.45 -7.30
N ASP A 641 29.85 25.34 -5.97
CA ASP A 641 28.71 24.69 -5.32
C ASP A 641 27.51 25.62 -5.22
N ALA A 642 27.75 26.87 -4.83
CA ALA A 642 26.71 27.88 -4.60
C ALA A 642 27.29 29.28 -4.55
N LEU A 643 26.44 30.30 -4.73
CA LEU A 643 26.80 31.69 -4.52
C LEU A 643 25.62 32.49 -3.97
N THR A 644 25.92 33.50 -3.15
CA THR A 644 24.93 34.28 -2.43
C THR A 644 25.35 35.74 -2.36
N LEU A 645 24.45 36.65 -2.75
CA LEU A 645 24.62 38.08 -2.51
C LEU A 645 24.37 38.38 -1.05
N VAL A 646 25.22 39.19 -0.42
CA VAL A 646 25.15 39.51 1.01
C VAL A 646 25.23 41.02 1.19
N ASP A 647 24.32 41.56 1.98
CA ASP A 647 24.42 42.90 2.56
C ASP A 647 24.92 42.75 4.00
N SER A 648 26.21 42.98 4.19
CA SER A 648 26.85 42.87 5.50
C SER A 648 26.44 43.97 6.49
N ARG A 649 25.69 45.00 6.05
CA ARG A 649 25.21 46.08 6.94
C ARG A 649 24.08 45.63 7.85
N ASP A 650 23.19 44.78 7.34
CA ASP A 650 22.01 44.28 8.07
C ASP A 650 21.91 42.74 8.08
N GLY A 651 22.84 42.05 7.41
CA GLY A 651 22.87 40.60 7.30
C GLY A 651 21.85 40.03 6.32
N ALA A 652 21.19 40.87 5.50
CA ALA A 652 20.32 40.39 4.44
C ALA A 652 21.13 39.65 3.37
N PHE A 653 20.52 38.63 2.78
CA PHE A 653 21.17 37.85 1.73
C PHE A 653 20.16 37.36 0.69
N LEU A 654 20.66 37.07 -0.51
CA LEU A 654 19.89 36.51 -1.60
C LEU A 654 20.71 35.42 -2.31
N PRO A 655 20.38 34.12 -2.13
CA PRO A 655 21.04 33.05 -2.87
C PRO A 655 20.74 33.17 -4.36
N LEU A 656 21.74 32.91 -5.20
CA LEU A 656 21.60 32.92 -6.65
C LEU A 656 21.55 31.49 -7.19
N SER A 657 20.73 31.27 -8.21
CA SER A 657 20.64 29.98 -8.91
C SER A 657 21.56 29.96 -10.12
N LEU A 658 22.23 28.82 -10.30
CA LEU A 658 23.07 28.58 -11.47
C LEU A 658 22.21 28.16 -12.68
N PRO A 659 22.53 28.64 -13.90
CA PRO A 659 21.82 28.27 -15.12
C PRO A 659 21.75 26.76 -15.38
N PRO A 660 20.71 26.28 -16.08
CA PRO A 660 19.61 27.03 -16.70
C PRO A 660 18.42 27.26 -15.75
N TYR A 661 18.63 27.10 -14.45
CA TYR A 661 17.55 27.16 -13.46
C TYR A 661 17.38 28.55 -12.87
N ARG A 662 16.13 28.94 -12.67
CA ARG A 662 15.74 30.15 -11.95
C ARG A 662 14.87 29.77 -10.76
N LEU A 663 15.25 30.16 -9.55
CA LEU A 663 14.42 30.00 -8.37
C LEU A 663 13.17 30.89 -8.47
N ILE A 664 11.99 30.29 -8.45
CA ILE A 664 10.69 30.99 -8.58
C ILE A 664 9.82 30.90 -7.32
N PHE A 665 10.27 30.13 -6.32
CA PHE A 665 9.68 29.98 -5.00
C PHE A 665 10.72 29.40 -4.04
N SER A 666 10.83 29.98 -2.85
CA SER A 666 11.67 29.49 -1.75
C SER A 666 10.87 29.52 -0.46
N GLY A 667 10.53 28.35 0.05
CA GLY A 667 9.92 28.12 1.36
C GLY A 667 10.64 26.95 2.04
N ASP A 668 9.91 25.98 2.56
CA ASP A 668 10.49 24.72 3.07
C ASP A 668 11.03 23.84 1.93
N VAL A 669 10.34 23.90 0.81
CA VAL A 669 10.78 23.41 -0.49
C VAL A 669 11.12 24.58 -1.41
N LYS A 670 11.94 24.28 -2.41
CA LYS A 670 12.35 25.20 -3.47
C LYS A 670 11.70 24.76 -4.78
N ILE A 671 11.25 25.74 -5.58
CA ILE A 671 10.78 25.47 -6.95
C ILE A 671 11.66 26.24 -7.91
N TYR A 672 12.31 25.50 -8.81
CA TYR A 672 13.10 26.05 -9.89
C TYR A 672 12.34 25.97 -11.19
N GLU A 673 12.49 26.98 -12.03
CA GLU A 673 12.09 26.98 -13.42
C GLU A 673 13.31 26.72 -14.30
N ASN A 674 13.25 25.65 -15.08
CA ASN A 674 14.16 25.39 -16.19
C ASN A 674 13.85 26.38 -17.33
N THR A 675 14.76 27.32 -17.56
CA THR A 675 14.60 28.35 -18.59
C THR A 675 14.77 27.80 -20.01
N ASP A 676 15.44 26.66 -20.16
CA ASP A 676 15.64 25.96 -21.44
C ASP A 676 14.52 24.96 -21.76
N ALA A 677 13.45 24.92 -20.96
CA ALA A 677 12.38 23.95 -21.14
C ALA A 677 11.67 24.13 -22.51
N GLN A 678 11.61 23.04 -23.27
CA GLN A 678 10.94 23.01 -24.57
C GLN A 678 9.40 22.95 -24.42
N PRO A 679 8.65 23.44 -25.40
CA PRO A 679 7.20 23.27 -25.43
C PRO A 679 6.84 21.79 -25.54
N ARG A 680 5.60 21.44 -25.19
CA ARG A 680 5.08 20.06 -25.27
C ARG A 680 5.17 19.42 -26.65
N ALA A 681 5.16 20.24 -27.69
CA ALA A 681 5.33 19.80 -29.06
C ALA A 681 6.32 20.74 -29.74
N PHE A 682 7.34 20.15 -30.35
CA PHE A 682 8.34 20.85 -31.14
C PHE A 682 8.69 20.00 -32.36
N LEU A 683 9.25 20.63 -33.39
CA LEU A 683 9.69 19.96 -34.60
C LEU A 683 11.17 19.60 -34.47
N VAL A 684 11.51 18.36 -34.84
CA VAL A 684 12.90 17.91 -34.98
C VAL A 684 13.20 17.84 -36.47
N HIS A 685 14.30 18.47 -36.89
CA HIS A 685 14.66 18.58 -38.30
C HIS A 685 15.56 17.43 -38.80
N ASP A 686 16.14 16.67 -37.88
CA ASP A 686 17.00 15.53 -38.16
C ASP A 686 16.58 14.34 -37.28
N TRP A 687 16.66 13.13 -37.80
CA TRP A 687 16.28 11.93 -37.07
C TRP A 687 17.08 10.72 -37.52
N GLN A 688 17.42 9.87 -36.56
CA GLN A 688 18.04 8.58 -36.81
C GLN A 688 17.10 7.46 -36.37
N TRP A 689 16.97 6.44 -37.22
CA TRP A 689 16.19 5.25 -36.88
C TRP A 689 16.97 4.34 -35.93
N ALA A 690 16.27 3.78 -34.95
CA ALA A 690 16.77 2.71 -34.08
C ALA A 690 15.85 1.50 -34.15
N VAL A 691 16.44 0.30 -33.99
CA VAL A 691 15.74 -0.99 -34.09
C VAL A 691 14.68 -1.20 -33.00
N ASP A 692 14.90 -0.64 -31.81
CA ASP A 692 14.01 -0.70 -30.66
C ASP A 692 14.24 0.50 -29.71
N PRO A 693 13.36 0.73 -28.72
CA PRO A 693 13.51 1.85 -27.79
C PRO A 693 14.78 1.80 -26.93
N ALA A 694 15.34 0.62 -26.65
CA ALA A 694 16.57 0.51 -25.87
C ALA A 694 17.78 1.00 -26.69
N ALA A 695 17.87 0.60 -27.96
CA ALA A 695 18.85 1.10 -28.90
C ALA A 695 18.71 2.62 -29.12
N ALA A 696 17.46 3.13 -29.17
CA ALA A 696 17.21 4.56 -29.25
C ALA A 696 17.77 5.31 -28.03
N VAL A 697 17.48 4.83 -26.82
CA VAL A 697 17.99 5.42 -25.57
C VAL A 697 19.52 5.36 -25.52
N SER A 698 20.14 4.23 -25.88
CA SER A 698 21.60 4.12 -25.94
C SER A 698 22.23 5.10 -26.96
N ALA A 699 21.60 5.28 -28.12
CA ALA A 699 22.06 6.25 -29.12
C ALA A 699 21.88 7.71 -28.66
N MET A 700 20.89 7.99 -27.81
CA MET A 700 20.70 9.31 -27.20
C MET A 700 21.70 9.57 -26.05
N GLN A 701 22.17 8.52 -25.38
CA GLN A 701 23.17 8.63 -24.30
C GLN A 701 24.60 8.81 -24.83
N ALA A 702 24.90 8.20 -25.97
CA ALA A 702 26.16 8.35 -26.70
C ALA A 702 26.32 9.76 -27.26
#